data_AF-A0A1C6SZL8-F1
#
_entry.id   AF-A0A1C6SZL8-F1
#
_cell.length_a   1.000
_cell.length_b   1.000
_cell.length_c   1.000
_cell.angle_alpha   90.00
_cell.angle_beta   90.00
_cell.angle_gamma   90.00
#
_symmetry.space_group_name_H-M   'P 1'
#
loop_
_entity.id
_entity.type
_entity.pdbx_description
1 polymer ?
#
loop_
_entity_poly.entity_id
_entity_poly.type
_entity_poly.pdbx_seq_one_letter_code
_entity_poly.pdbx_strand_id
1 'polypeptide(L)'
;MRLTGITAVAHPRGNRIDLAWTGPPAGMGVRVMRREGGHPAGPDDGTLVAEGVGLAAATDRDLRAETIHYYTLFPYAGDPRTYEPDPRNLAAATALAPYDFGGLMFRMLPALYHRYDALRLPTPGTAEPGDEDKGQLRRFLDLPGGELDRMYSLARTLLDVTDLDRVDGALLPLLAEWIGWRTDFGLPVAAQRNEIRFAPRVYQTIGGLGALGATVTRVTRWPSRTKEYVHNVARTNVPERLNLWSLARAEDGTPGEASLASVNFAYDGRPVLVDPGDGSLLAVYHTHRRHGWDIWAKRHTVAGGWEPSAPVVTRPGIDKHPSAARAGDRLWLFWQSLDASEPARGDEDRSGGAQPHWRISFATRDGGGWSQPRIFGDPAVERQLPAAAGDDAGVWLFWQEGARVRYNRHDGDDWQLAEPATVPDEQVGEDPYVLVAGGRLWLFRTRHESAGPPGQTRRTIAYRVKQGLDPAAADWSPVRTVPKSEDGDYHDRYPYARAVSGGVELLWSTTAGGGPTLVAATVDPATNTWSPPRTVAGGPYANRGLAVSGLPGGGSLVLYRSNRSVAHGVTLDNRYAGTATVDARWTQKLALRGTFEDFQTYLHDARAGRRGTANRIARDTVGVFLEPAVTDPDEIRAAMARLAGALPDFLPATTRTVLITP
;
A
#
# COMPACT_ATOMS: atom_id res chain seq x y z
N MET A 1 31.86 -19.41 -28.41
CA MET A 1 33.31 -19.44 -28.66
C MET A 1 33.94 -18.07 -28.40
N ARG A 2 35.08 -18.03 -27.70
CA ARG A 2 35.83 -16.79 -27.46
C ARG A 2 36.82 -16.49 -28.60
N LEU A 3 36.73 -15.30 -29.17
CA LEU A 3 37.76 -14.74 -30.07
C LEU A 3 38.82 -14.00 -29.25
N THR A 4 40.03 -13.90 -29.79
CA THR A 4 41.15 -13.21 -29.13
C THR A 4 41.72 -12.10 -30.02
N GLY A 5 42.45 -11.16 -29.44
CA GLY A 5 43.10 -10.08 -30.19
C GLY A 5 42.12 -9.12 -30.89
N ILE A 6 40.88 -9.02 -30.41
CA ILE A 6 39.88 -8.12 -31.01
C ILE A 6 40.30 -6.67 -30.77
N THR A 7 40.39 -5.90 -31.85
CA THR A 7 40.72 -4.47 -31.85
C THR A 7 39.76 -3.73 -32.77
N ALA A 8 39.44 -2.49 -32.41
CA ALA A 8 38.75 -1.54 -33.26
C ALA A 8 39.55 -0.25 -33.25
N VAL A 9 39.97 0.22 -34.42
CA VAL A 9 40.83 1.41 -34.56
C VAL A 9 40.17 2.37 -35.53
N ALA A 10 40.02 3.62 -35.10
CA ALA A 10 39.49 4.67 -35.95
C ALA A 10 40.49 5.01 -37.05
N HIS A 11 40.01 5.11 -38.28
CA HIS A 11 40.88 5.41 -39.41
C HIS A 11 41.25 6.91 -39.43
N PRO A 12 42.52 7.30 -39.68
CA PRO A 12 42.95 8.70 -39.67
C PRO A 12 42.19 9.62 -40.66
N ARG A 13 41.62 9.05 -41.72
CA ARG A 13 40.79 9.78 -42.71
C ARG A 13 39.33 9.95 -42.30
N GLY A 14 38.97 9.63 -41.06
CA GLY A 14 37.63 9.80 -40.53
C GLY A 14 36.57 8.86 -41.09
N ASN A 15 35.38 8.91 -40.48
CA ASN A 15 34.15 8.19 -40.84
C ASN A 15 34.33 6.68 -41.09
N ARG A 16 35.37 6.08 -40.53
CA ARG A 16 35.75 4.69 -40.74
C ARG A 16 36.39 4.10 -39.50
N ILE A 17 36.05 2.85 -39.20
CA ILE A 17 36.66 2.04 -38.14
C ILE A 17 37.12 0.72 -38.76
N ASP A 18 38.38 0.36 -38.51
CA ASP A 18 38.96 -0.91 -38.92
C ASP A 18 39.01 -1.86 -37.72
N LEU A 19 38.42 -3.04 -37.90
CA LEU A 19 38.35 -4.11 -36.93
C LEU A 19 39.31 -5.22 -37.32
N ALA A 20 40.02 -5.77 -36.34
CA ALA A 20 40.87 -6.94 -36.52
C ALA A 20 40.75 -7.88 -35.33
N TRP A 21 40.84 -9.19 -35.56
CA TRP A 21 40.83 -10.23 -34.54
C TRP A 21 41.63 -11.44 -35.00
N THR A 22 42.04 -12.28 -34.05
CA THR A 22 42.62 -13.58 -34.40
C THR A 22 41.52 -14.48 -34.95
N GLY A 23 41.65 -14.86 -36.23
CA GLY A 23 40.64 -15.61 -36.97
C GLY A 23 40.21 -16.91 -36.26
N PRO A 24 38.93 -17.31 -36.39
CA PRO A 24 38.44 -18.53 -35.76
C PRO A 24 39.06 -19.79 -36.38
N PRO A 25 38.91 -20.98 -35.75
CA PRO A 25 39.28 -22.27 -36.33
C PRO A 25 38.74 -22.44 -37.75
N ALA A 26 39.43 -23.27 -38.55
CA ALA A 26 39.05 -23.54 -39.94
C ALA A 26 37.59 -24.02 -40.03
N GLY A 27 36.82 -23.39 -40.93
CA GLY A 27 35.40 -23.73 -41.16
C GLY A 27 34.39 -22.90 -40.35
N MET A 28 34.83 -22.02 -39.45
CA MET A 28 33.93 -21.10 -38.73
C MET A 28 33.83 -19.73 -39.40
N GLY A 29 32.64 -19.14 -39.32
CA GLY A 29 32.39 -17.76 -39.73
C GLY A 29 32.21 -16.81 -38.57
N VAL A 30 32.31 -15.51 -38.86
CA VAL A 30 32.05 -14.44 -37.90
C VAL A 30 31.07 -13.47 -38.53
N ARG A 31 30.04 -13.13 -37.77
CA ARG A 31 29.12 -12.02 -38.08
C ARG A 31 29.41 -10.86 -37.15
N VAL A 32 29.72 -9.70 -37.73
CA VAL A 32 30.06 -8.47 -36.99
C VAL A 32 28.88 -7.53 -37.02
N MET A 33 28.32 -7.24 -35.85
CA MET A 33 27.21 -6.30 -35.70
C MET A 33 27.68 -5.04 -35.00
N ARG A 34 27.10 -3.90 -35.38
CA ARG A 34 27.36 -2.57 -34.80
C ARG A 34 26.09 -1.94 -34.23
N ARG A 35 26.21 -1.23 -33.11
CA ARG A 35 25.18 -0.30 -32.63
C ARG A 35 25.79 0.95 -31.99
N GLU A 36 25.00 2.01 -31.92
CA GLU A 36 25.28 3.20 -31.10
C GLU A 36 24.74 3.02 -29.67
N GLY A 37 25.33 3.70 -28.69
CA GLY A 37 24.87 3.70 -27.29
C GLY A 37 25.20 2.45 -26.45
N GLY A 38 25.50 1.31 -27.08
CA GLY A 38 26.04 0.12 -26.41
C GLY A 38 26.09 -1.12 -27.32
N HIS A 39 26.79 -2.18 -26.90
CA HIS A 39 27.01 -3.39 -27.69
C HIS A 39 25.71 -4.11 -28.12
N PRO A 40 25.63 -4.59 -29.37
CA PRO A 40 24.62 -5.55 -29.81
C PRO A 40 24.47 -6.75 -28.88
N ALA A 41 23.24 -7.09 -28.51
CA ALA A 41 22.91 -8.22 -27.65
C ALA A 41 22.73 -9.54 -28.41
N GLY A 42 22.52 -9.49 -29.73
CA GLY A 42 22.33 -10.67 -30.58
C GLY A 42 22.79 -10.48 -32.02
N PRO A 43 22.86 -11.57 -32.81
CA PRO A 43 23.36 -11.56 -34.18
C PRO A 43 22.50 -10.74 -35.17
N ASP A 44 21.29 -10.39 -34.79
CA ASP A 44 20.37 -9.56 -35.57
C ASP A 44 20.09 -8.18 -34.92
N ASP A 45 20.82 -7.83 -33.85
CA ASP A 45 20.69 -6.54 -33.15
C ASP A 45 21.67 -5.51 -33.74
N GLY A 46 21.15 -4.49 -34.43
CA GLY A 46 21.94 -3.39 -34.97
C GLY A 46 22.24 -3.50 -36.47
N THR A 47 23.34 -2.90 -36.92
CA THR A 47 23.75 -2.87 -38.33
C THR A 47 24.79 -3.96 -38.60
N LEU A 48 24.59 -4.74 -39.67
CA LEU A 48 25.58 -5.70 -40.15
C LEU A 48 26.77 -4.96 -40.78
N VAL A 49 27.98 -5.24 -40.29
CA VAL A 49 29.24 -4.67 -40.79
C VAL A 49 29.93 -5.63 -41.76
N ALA A 50 30.04 -6.90 -41.35
CA ALA A 50 30.67 -7.94 -42.15
C ALA A 50 30.17 -9.32 -41.71
N GLU A 51 30.11 -10.26 -42.66
CA GLU A 51 29.78 -11.66 -42.40
C GLU A 51 30.52 -12.56 -43.39
N GLY A 52 31.09 -13.66 -42.90
CA GLY A 52 31.82 -14.60 -43.74
C GLY A 52 32.63 -15.64 -42.98
N VAL A 53 32.98 -16.72 -43.67
CA VAL A 53 33.85 -17.80 -43.17
C VAL A 53 35.31 -17.36 -43.23
N GLY A 54 36.08 -17.60 -42.16
CA GLY A 54 37.50 -17.26 -42.12
C GLY A 54 37.82 -15.77 -42.05
N LEU A 55 36.83 -14.91 -41.75
CA LEU A 55 37.08 -13.49 -41.53
C LEU A 55 37.98 -13.28 -40.30
N ALA A 56 39.01 -12.45 -40.46
CA ALA A 56 39.92 -12.00 -39.40
C ALA A 56 39.97 -10.46 -39.26
N ALA A 57 39.32 -9.74 -40.18
CA ALA A 57 39.24 -8.29 -40.16
C ALA A 57 37.97 -7.83 -40.87
N ALA A 58 37.52 -6.61 -40.55
CA ALA A 58 36.42 -5.93 -41.23
C ALA A 58 36.66 -4.42 -41.23
N THR A 59 36.19 -3.75 -42.28
CA THR A 59 36.24 -2.28 -42.37
C THR A 59 34.82 -1.75 -42.39
N ASP A 60 34.53 -0.87 -41.45
CA ASP A 60 33.24 -0.20 -41.34
C ASP A 60 33.36 1.24 -41.84
N ARG A 61 32.49 1.63 -42.78
CA ARG A 61 32.56 2.91 -43.50
C ARG A 61 31.29 3.73 -43.28
N ASP A 62 31.33 4.98 -43.73
CA ASP A 62 30.20 5.92 -43.67
C ASP A 62 29.69 6.15 -42.24
N LEU A 63 30.62 6.10 -41.28
CA LEU A 63 30.33 6.29 -39.87
C LEU A 63 30.11 7.76 -39.55
N ARG A 64 29.22 8.02 -38.60
CA ARG A 64 29.02 9.35 -38.07
C ARG A 64 30.29 9.78 -37.32
N ALA A 65 30.87 10.90 -37.74
CA ALA A 65 32.03 11.48 -37.06
C ALA A 65 31.77 11.69 -35.56
N GLU A 66 32.83 11.55 -34.77
CA GLU A 66 32.89 11.83 -33.32
C GLU A 66 31.79 11.11 -32.54
N THR A 67 31.47 9.91 -33.01
CA THR A 67 30.46 9.02 -32.43
C THR A 67 31.12 7.68 -32.12
N ILE A 68 30.78 7.14 -30.95
CA ILE A 68 31.29 5.85 -30.49
C ILE A 68 30.40 4.75 -31.05
N HIS A 69 31.04 3.81 -31.73
CA HIS A 69 30.40 2.63 -32.27
C HIS A 69 30.81 1.40 -31.48
N TYR A 70 29.83 0.61 -31.07
CA TYR A 70 30.02 -0.61 -30.31
C TYR A 70 29.79 -1.82 -31.21
N TYR A 71 30.73 -2.74 -31.19
CA TYR A 71 30.75 -3.93 -32.01
C TYR A 71 30.63 -5.18 -31.14
N THR A 72 29.87 -6.16 -31.63
CA THR A 72 29.85 -7.52 -31.09
C THR A 72 30.12 -8.50 -32.24
N LEU A 73 31.05 -9.42 -32.01
CA LEU A 73 31.42 -10.45 -32.97
C LEU A 73 30.73 -11.76 -32.57
N PHE A 74 29.92 -12.31 -33.47
CA PHE A 74 29.17 -13.55 -33.28
C PHE A 74 29.79 -14.66 -34.14
N PRO A 75 30.65 -15.53 -33.58
CA PRO A 75 31.12 -16.72 -34.27
C PRO A 75 29.94 -17.65 -34.59
N TYR A 76 29.98 -18.29 -35.75
CA TYR A 76 28.99 -19.29 -36.15
C TYR A 76 29.62 -20.44 -36.93
N ALA A 77 28.94 -21.59 -36.92
CA ALA A 77 29.29 -22.76 -37.70
C ALA A 77 28.06 -23.32 -38.44
N GLY A 78 28.31 -24.08 -39.51
CA GLY A 78 27.29 -24.82 -40.26
C GLY A 78 26.40 -23.96 -41.17
N ASP A 79 25.56 -24.66 -41.93
CA ASP A 79 24.45 -24.11 -42.72
C ASP A 79 23.22 -25.02 -42.51
N PRO A 80 22.19 -24.60 -41.75
CA PRO A 80 21.96 -23.26 -41.20
C PRO A 80 22.92 -22.88 -40.07
N ARG A 81 23.14 -21.57 -39.94
CA ARG A 81 24.12 -20.98 -39.02
C ARG A 81 23.72 -21.22 -37.56
N THR A 82 24.63 -21.83 -36.81
CA THR A 82 24.52 -21.98 -35.35
C THR A 82 25.52 -21.03 -34.70
N TYR A 83 25.01 -20.03 -33.96
CA TYR A 83 25.84 -19.02 -33.31
C TYR A 83 26.35 -19.50 -31.95
N GLU A 84 27.61 -19.22 -31.67
CA GLU A 84 28.24 -19.46 -30.38
C GLU A 84 28.73 -18.14 -29.75
N PRO A 85 27.82 -17.28 -29.25
CA PRO A 85 28.20 -16.00 -28.66
C PRO A 85 29.09 -16.19 -27.44
N ASP A 86 30.02 -15.26 -27.22
CA ASP A 86 30.76 -15.12 -25.97
C ASP A 86 30.67 -13.64 -25.55
N PRO A 87 30.29 -13.34 -24.30
CA PRO A 87 30.10 -11.97 -23.82
C PRO A 87 31.37 -11.12 -23.85
N ARG A 88 32.55 -11.70 -24.13
CA ARG A 88 33.82 -10.98 -24.25
C ARG A 88 34.19 -10.62 -25.69
N ASN A 89 33.40 -11.04 -26.68
CA ASN A 89 33.67 -10.76 -28.11
C ASN A 89 33.22 -9.34 -28.49
N LEU A 90 33.74 -8.33 -27.79
CA LEU A 90 33.30 -6.95 -27.84
C LEU A 90 34.44 -6.03 -28.28
N ALA A 91 34.10 -4.99 -29.04
CA ALA A 91 35.03 -3.90 -29.36
C ALA A 91 34.27 -2.56 -29.44
N ALA A 92 34.96 -1.45 -29.20
CA ALA A 92 34.39 -0.12 -29.38
C ALA A 92 35.48 0.84 -29.85
N ALA A 93 35.09 1.81 -30.69
CA ALA A 93 35.98 2.89 -31.11
C ALA A 93 35.15 4.14 -31.48
N THR A 94 35.77 5.31 -31.35
CA THR A 94 35.19 6.59 -31.79
C THR A 94 35.57 6.85 -33.24
N ALA A 95 34.61 7.01 -34.14
CA ALA A 95 34.91 7.42 -35.51
C ALA A 95 35.42 8.87 -35.53
N LEU A 96 36.51 9.15 -36.27
CA LEU A 96 37.06 10.51 -36.39
C LEU A 96 36.32 11.29 -37.48
N ALA A 97 36.39 12.62 -37.49
CA ALA A 97 35.90 13.42 -38.61
C ALA A 97 37.04 13.78 -39.59
N PRO A 98 36.79 13.74 -40.91
CA PRO A 98 37.74 14.23 -41.91
C PRO A 98 37.66 15.76 -42.02
N TYR A 99 38.36 16.47 -41.14
CA TYR A 99 38.44 17.94 -41.20
C TYR A 99 39.30 18.47 -42.35
N ASP A 100 40.05 17.58 -43.00
CA ASP A 100 40.92 17.87 -44.13
C ASP A 100 41.97 18.94 -43.82
N PHE A 101 42.61 18.86 -42.64
CA PHE A 101 43.73 19.74 -42.33
C PHE A 101 44.89 19.57 -43.33
N GLY A 102 45.06 18.38 -43.92
CA GLY A 102 45.99 18.13 -45.02
C GLY A 102 45.72 19.04 -46.22
N GLY A 103 44.44 19.15 -46.62
CA GLY A 103 44.03 20.06 -47.67
C GLY A 103 44.02 21.53 -47.31
N LEU A 104 43.77 21.87 -46.04
CA LEU A 104 43.97 23.23 -45.56
C LEU A 104 45.45 23.63 -45.68
N MET A 105 46.38 22.80 -45.22
CA MET A 105 47.82 23.02 -45.35
C MET A 105 48.24 23.16 -46.81
N PHE A 106 47.74 22.27 -47.68
CA PHE A 106 48.02 22.34 -49.11
C PHE A 106 47.52 23.66 -49.74
N ARG A 107 46.30 24.10 -49.39
CA ARG A 107 45.74 25.38 -49.87
C ARG A 107 46.52 26.61 -49.40
N MET A 108 47.20 26.53 -48.27
CA MET A 108 48.07 27.61 -47.78
C MET A 108 49.40 27.72 -48.54
N LEU A 109 49.77 26.71 -49.34
CA LEU A 109 50.99 26.76 -50.16
C LEU A 109 50.81 27.64 -51.41
N PRO A 110 51.88 28.32 -51.88
CA PRO A 110 51.87 29.07 -53.13
C PRO A 110 51.44 28.23 -54.34
N ALA A 111 50.73 28.85 -55.30
CA ALA A 111 50.19 28.22 -56.52
C ALA A 111 51.20 27.40 -57.34
N LEU A 112 52.49 27.74 -57.27
CA LEU A 112 53.57 27.01 -57.93
C LEU A 112 53.62 25.53 -57.49
N TYR A 113 53.43 25.25 -56.20
CA TYR A 113 53.46 23.89 -55.66
C TYR A 113 52.26 23.06 -56.12
N HIS A 114 51.08 23.68 -56.25
CA HIS A 114 49.87 23.03 -56.76
C HIS A 114 50.08 22.55 -58.21
N ARG A 115 50.73 23.36 -59.04
CA ARG A 115 51.00 23.02 -60.44
C ARG A 115 51.95 21.83 -60.57
N TYR A 116 53.00 21.78 -59.75
CA TYR A 116 53.93 20.66 -59.75
C TYR A 116 53.30 19.38 -59.17
N ASP A 117 52.43 19.52 -58.18
CA ASP A 117 51.74 18.39 -57.58
C ASP A 117 50.78 17.71 -58.56
N ALA A 118 50.03 18.49 -59.35
CA ALA A 118 49.11 17.99 -60.38
C ALA A 118 49.80 17.20 -61.50
N LEU A 119 51.11 17.38 -61.70
CA LEU A 119 51.91 16.61 -62.66
C LEU A 119 52.39 15.25 -62.09
N ARG A 120 52.19 14.99 -60.81
CA ARG A 120 52.68 13.80 -60.08
C ARG A 120 51.54 12.97 -59.46
N LEU A 121 50.51 12.71 -60.26
CA LEU A 121 49.41 11.82 -59.88
C LEU A 121 49.90 10.36 -59.75
N PRO A 122 49.26 9.55 -58.88
CA PRO A 122 49.58 8.14 -58.77
C PRO A 122 49.15 7.39 -60.04
N THR A 123 49.79 6.25 -60.30
CA THR A 123 49.34 5.36 -61.36
C THR A 123 47.93 4.85 -61.02
N PRO A 124 46.97 4.84 -61.97
CA PRO A 124 45.62 4.35 -61.72
C PRO A 124 45.62 2.95 -61.09
N GLY A 125 44.83 2.75 -60.01
CA GLY A 125 44.77 1.50 -59.27
C GLY A 125 45.94 1.21 -58.32
N THR A 126 46.92 2.13 -58.16
CA THR A 126 48.01 1.97 -57.18
C THR A 126 47.83 2.78 -55.89
N ALA A 127 46.88 3.71 -55.88
CA ALA A 127 46.52 4.50 -54.71
C ALA A 127 45.17 4.04 -54.14
N GLU A 128 44.92 4.35 -52.87
CA GLU A 128 43.58 4.21 -52.29
C GLU A 128 42.56 5.06 -53.09
N PRO A 129 41.30 4.63 -53.22
CA PRO A 129 40.30 5.32 -54.06
C PRO A 129 40.15 6.82 -53.78
N GLY A 130 40.38 7.26 -52.54
CA GLY A 130 40.31 8.68 -52.15
C GLY A 130 41.57 9.51 -52.46
N ASP A 131 42.61 8.91 -53.03
CA ASP A 131 43.90 9.55 -53.32
C ASP A 131 44.28 9.53 -54.80
N GLU A 132 43.45 8.94 -55.68
CA GLU A 132 43.74 8.82 -57.11
C GLU A 132 43.94 10.19 -57.77
N ASP A 133 43.20 11.20 -57.31
CA ASP A 133 43.27 12.58 -57.81
C ASP A 133 44.29 13.46 -57.05
N LYS A 134 45.04 12.89 -56.10
CA LYS A 134 45.97 13.64 -55.25
C LYS A 134 47.43 13.41 -55.66
N GLY A 135 48.14 14.49 -55.95
CA GLY A 135 49.57 14.46 -56.23
C GLY A 135 50.42 14.07 -55.01
N GLN A 136 51.71 13.80 -55.26
CA GLN A 136 52.66 13.35 -54.24
C GLN A 136 52.76 14.27 -53.00
N LEU A 137 52.79 15.59 -53.19
CA LEU A 137 52.88 16.58 -52.13
C LEU A 137 51.57 16.65 -51.33
N ARG A 138 50.40 16.60 -52.00
CA ARG A 138 49.13 16.55 -51.28
C ARG A 138 49.03 15.30 -50.40
N ARG A 139 49.39 14.13 -50.92
CA ARG A 139 49.42 12.88 -50.12
C ARG A 139 50.42 12.94 -48.96
N PHE A 140 51.55 13.62 -49.13
CA PHE A 140 52.51 13.83 -48.05
C PHE A 140 51.92 14.70 -46.94
N LEU A 141 51.23 15.80 -47.27
CA LEU A 141 50.59 16.68 -46.28
C LEU A 141 49.38 16.04 -45.59
N ASP A 142 48.72 15.08 -46.23
CA ASP A 142 47.65 14.30 -45.61
C ASP A 142 48.16 13.43 -44.43
N LEU A 143 49.46 13.11 -44.35
CA LEU A 143 50.04 12.38 -43.21
C LEU A 143 49.97 13.18 -41.89
N PRO A 144 50.61 14.36 -41.76
CA PRO A 144 50.43 15.20 -40.58
C PRO A 144 49.00 15.77 -40.48
N GLY A 145 48.31 15.97 -41.61
CA GLY A 145 46.93 16.43 -41.64
C GLY A 145 45.96 15.46 -40.97
N GLY A 146 46.10 14.15 -41.23
CA GLY A 146 45.29 13.12 -40.59
C GLY A 146 45.51 13.03 -39.07
N GLU A 147 46.72 13.26 -38.58
CA GLU A 147 46.98 13.33 -37.13
C GLU A 147 46.37 14.59 -36.50
N LEU A 148 46.36 15.73 -37.20
CA LEU A 148 45.65 16.93 -36.74
C LEU A 148 44.12 16.71 -36.72
N ASP A 149 43.57 16.06 -37.75
CA ASP A 149 42.15 15.70 -37.82
C ASP A 149 41.79 14.78 -36.63
N ARG A 150 42.68 13.82 -36.31
CA ARG A 150 42.55 12.95 -35.14
C ARG A 150 42.59 13.73 -33.84
N MET A 151 43.59 14.58 -33.62
CA MET A 151 43.72 15.39 -32.40
C MET A 151 42.49 16.28 -32.19
N TYR A 152 42.02 16.93 -33.26
CA TYR A 152 40.85 17.80 -33.19
C TYR A 152 39.56 17.02 -32.91
N SER A 153 39.36 15.88 -33.57
CA SER A 153 38.21 15.00 -33.30
C SER A 153 38.20 14.50 -31.86
N LEU A 154 39.37 14.12 -31.31
CA LEU A 154 39.49 13.70 -29.91
C LEU A 154 39.20 14.86 -28.95
N ALA A 155 39.74 16.06 -29.23
CA ALA A 155 39.46 17.26 -28.44
C ALA A 155 37.97 17.61 -28.43
N ARG A 156 37.29 17.47 -29.58
CA ARG A 156 35.85 17.70 -29.66
C ARG A 156 35.04 16.63 -28.94
N THR A 157 35.44 15.36 -29.04
CA THR A 157 34.81 14.26 -28.28
C THR A 157 34.96 14.47 -26.76
N LEU A 158 36.08 15.04 -26.30
CA LEU A 158 36.29 15.38 -24.89
C LEU A 158 35.31 16.42 -24.34
N LEU A 159 34.78 17.31 -25.19
CA LEU A 159 33.76 18.29 -24.78
C LEU A 159 32.42 17.62 -24.46
N ASP A 160 32.17 16.43 -25.02
CA ASP A 160 30.95 15.66 -24.84
C ASP A 160 31.06 14.61 -23.71
N VAL A 161 32.12 14.65 -22.90
CA VAL A 161 32.35 13.66 -21.82
C VAL A 161 31.26 13.69 -20.74
N THR A 162 30.57 14.82 -20.55
CA THR A 162 29.43 14.91 -19.63
C THR A 162 28.12 14.42 -20.23
N ASP A 163 28.05 14.23 -21.55
CA ASP A 163 26.86 13.73 -22.23
C ASP A 163 26.81 12.20 -22.12
N LEU A 164 25.86 11.73 -21.29
CA LEU A 164 25.64 10.30 -21.04
C LEU A 164 25.21 9.50 -22.27
N ASP A 165 24.84 10.10 -23.39
CA ASP A 165 24.53 9.37 -24.63
C ASP A 165 25.72 9.28 -25.58
N ARG A 166 26.72 10.17 -25.41
CA ARG A 166 27.85 10.31 -26.35
C ARG A 166 29.19 9.87 -25.77
N VAL A 167 29.37 9.94 -24.46
CA VAL A 167 30.60 9.54 -23.77
C VAL A 167 30.92 8.06 -23.96
N ASP A 168 32.19 7.66 -23.95
CA ASP A 168 32.58 6.26 -23.98
C ASP A 168 32.02 5.48 -22.77
N GLY A 169 31.60 4.24 -23.03
CA GLY A 169 31.15 3.30 -22.02
C GLY A 169 32.24 3.03 -20.97
N ALA A 170 33.51 3.07 -21.38
CA ALA A 170 34.67 2.92 -20.50
C ALA A 170 34.80 4.05 -19.47
N LEU A 171 34.21 5.23 -19.72
CA LEU A 171 34.25 6.40 -18.83
C LEU A 171 33.02 6.51 -17.92
N LEU A 172 31.97 5.71 -18.14
CA LEU A 172 30.78 5.70 -17.28
C LEU A 172 31.09 5.42 -15.80
N PRO A 173 32.05 4.56 -15.43
CA PRO A 173 32.45 4.38 -14.03
C PRO A 173 32.94 5.68 -13.37
N LEU A 174 33.71 6.49 -14.09
CA LEU A 174 34.25 7.75 -13.58
C LEU A 174 33.14 8.80 -13.40
N LEU A 175 32.19 8.86 -14.35
CA LEU A 175 31.02 9.73 -14.24
C LEU A 175 30.10 9.33 -13.08
N ALA A 176 29.93 8.03 -12.85
CA ALA A 176 29.18 7.55 -11.70
C ALA A 176 29.88 7.92 -10.39
N GLU A 177 31.20 7.76 -10.31
CA GLU A 177 32.00 8.14 -9.14
C GLU A 177 31.92 9.64 -8.84
N TRP A 178 31.89 10.51 -9.86
CA TRP A 178 31.72 11.95 -9.68
C TRP A 178 30.44 12.34 -8.94
N ILE A 179 29.36 11.57 -9.10
CA ILE A 179 28.10 11.79 -8.38
C ILE A 179 27.96 10.89 -7.14
N GLY A 180 29.02 10.16 -6.76
CA GLY A 180 29.00 9.21 -5.64
C GLY A 180 28.15 7.97 -5.88
N TRP A 181 27.82 7.64 -7.15
CA TRP A 181 26.95 6.54 -7.51
C TRP A 181 27.74 5.25 -7.75
N ARG A 182 27.34 4.17 -7.07
CA ARG A 182 27.89 2.83 -7.25
C ARG A 182 27.13 2.09 -8.35
N THR A 183 27.64 2.17 -9.59
CA THR A 183 27.13 1.43 -10.75
C THR A 183 27.55 -0.04 -10.70
N ASP A 184 26.66 -0.94 -11.12
CA ASP A 184 27.05 -2.33 -11.40
C ASP A 184 27.73 -2.42 -12.79
N PHE A 185 29.05 -2.60 -12.79
CA PHE A 185 29.85 -2.70 -14.01
C PHE A 185 29.65 -4.00 -14.79
N GLY A 186 28.97 -4.99 -14.20
CA GLY A 186 28.54 -6.20 -14.91
C GLY A 186 27.39 -5.95 -15.88
N LEU A 187 26.74 -4.78 -15.81
CA LEU A 187 25.62 -4.43 -16.68
C LEU A 187 26.08 -4.03 -18.09
N PRO A 188 25.26 -4.27 -19.12
CA PRO A 188 25.50 -3.69 -20.44
C PRO A 188 25.60 -2.16 -20.39
N VAL A 189 26.44 -1.57 -21.25
CA VAL A 189 26.71 -0.12 -21.31
C VAL A 189 25.42 0.72 -21.32
N ALA A 190 24.42 0.33 -22.11
CA ALA A 190 23.15 1.04 -22.18
C ALA A 190 22.38 1.05 -20.84
N ALA A 191 22.46 -0.05 -20.07
CA ALA A 191 21.86 -0.13 -18.75
C ALA A 191 22.63 0.75 -17.74
N GLN A 192 23.96 0.75 -17.79
CA GLN A 192 24.78 1.64 -16.95
C GLN A 192 24.47 3.13 -17.19
N ARG A 193 24.31 3.55 -18.46
CA ARG A 193 23.89 4.93 -18.81
C ARG A 193 22.55 5.29 -18.17
N ASN A 194 21.58 4.38 -18.24
CA ASN A 194 20.28 4.57 -17.61
C ASN A 194 20.38 4.67 -16.10
N GLU A 195 21.20 3.84 -15.44
CA GLU A 195 21.40 3.94 -13.99
C GLU A 195 21.93 5.31 -13.57
N ILE A 196 22.97 5.81 -14.24
CA ILE A 196 23.57 7.12 -13.95
C ILE A 196 22.56 8.24 -14.22
N ARG A 197 21.79 8.14 -15.31
CA ARG A 197 20.74 9.10 -15.67
C ARG A 197 19.64 9.20 -14.61
N PHE A 198 19.24 8.08 -14.01
CA PHE A 198 18.16 8.04 -13.01
C PHE A 198 18.65 8.26 -11.57
N ALA A 199 19.96 8.20 -11.31
CA ALA A 199 20.55 8.39 -9.98
C ALA A 199 20.06 9.65 -9.23
N PRO A 200 19.97 10.85 -9.85
CA PRO A 200 19.51 12.05 -9.15
C PRO A 200 18.09 11.94 -8.59
N ARG A 201 17.18 11.24 -9.29
CA ARG A 201 15.80 11.04 -8.81
C ARG A 201 15.76 10.15 -7.57
N VAL A 202 16.64 9.15 -7.50
CA VAL A 202 16.75 8.28 -6.32
C VAL A 202 17.29 9.06 -5.14
N TYR A 203 18.32 9.90 -5.35
CA TYR A 203 18.89 10.74 -4.29
C TYR A 203 17.88 11.72 -3.68
N GLN A 204 16.94 12.24 -4.47
CA GLN A 204 15.85 13.10 -3.96
C GLN A 204 14.89 12.39 -2.99
N THR A 205 14.91 11.06 -2.95
CA THR A 205 14.00 10.25 -2.12
C THR A 205 14.71 9.55 -0.96
N ILE A 206 16.00 9.87 -0.70
CA ILE A 206 16.76 9.32 0.43
C ILE A 206 15.96 9.46 1.73
N GLY A 207 15.96 8.40 2.52
CA GLY A 207 15.24 8.36 3.79
C GLY A 207 13.77 7.90 3.67
N GLY A 208 13.23 7.80 2.46
CA GLY A 208 11.88 7.31 2.21
C GLY A 208 11.82 5.83 1.83
N LEU A 209 10.63 5.21 2.00
CA LEU A 209 10.37 3.85 1.54
C LEU A 209 10.50 3.71 0.01
N GLY A 210 10.30 4.80 -0.75
CA GLY A 210 10.49 4.85 -2.20
C GLY A 210 11.94 4.60 -2.62
N ALA A 211 12.91 5.26 -1.98
CA ALA A 211 14.34 5.02 -2.25
C ALA A 211 14.74 3.59 -1.88
N LEU A 212 14.21 3.07 -0.77
CA LEU A 212 14.44 1.68 -0.36
C LEU A 212 13.97 0.69 -1.44
N GLY A 213 12.73 0.82 -1.90
CA GLY A 213 12.19 -0.02 -2.96
C GLY A 213 12.98 0.08 -4.26
N ALA A 214 13.32 1.31 -4.68
CA ALA A 214 14.12 1.54 -5.89
C ALA A 214 15.52 0.90 -5.80
N THR A 215 16.20 1.01 -4.66
CA THR A 215 17.52 0.41 -4.44
C THR A 215 17.46 -1.11 -4.45
N VAL A 216 16.42 -1.71 -3.85
CA VAL A 216 16.21 -3.17 -3.90
C VAL A 216 16.03 -3.64 -5.33
N THR A 217 15.10 -3.03 -6.08
CA THR A 217 14.86 -3.38 -7.49
C THR A 217 16.10 -3.15 -8.35
N ARG A 218 16.89 -2.09 -8.10
CA ARG A 218 18.15 -1.84 -8.82
C ARG A 218 19.17 -2.95 -8.60
N VAL A 219 19.43 -3.32 -7.34
CA VAL A 219 20.53 -4.22 -6.98
C VAL A 219 20.19 -5.69 -7.22
N THR A 220 18.93 -6.09 -6.99
CA THR A 220 18.54 -7.52 -7.07
C THR A 220 17.61 -7.83 -8.24
N ARG A 221 16.89 -6.84 -8.77
CA ARG A 221 15.78 -7.01 -9.73
C ARG A 221 14.62 -7.87 -9.21
N TRP A 222 14.59 -8.14 -7.91
CA TRP A 222 13.54 -8.95 -7.30
C TRP A 222 12.35 -8.09 -6.89
N PRO A 223 11.12 -8.63 -6.97
CA PRO A 223 9.98 -8.07 -6.24
C PRO A 223 10.30 -7.98 -4.76
N SER A 224 9.80 -6.91 -4.13
CA SER A 224 9.98 -6.73 -2.69
C SER A 224 8.78 -6.04 -2.05
N ARG A 225 8.57 -6.36 -0.77
CA ARG A 225 7.57 -5.76 0.10
C ARG A 225 8.25 -5.18 1.33
N THR A 226 7.83 -3.99 1.75
CA THR A 226 8.50 -3.24 2.82
C THR A 226 7.59 -3.03 4.02
N LYS A 227 8.15 -3.18 5.22
CA LYS A 227 7.43 -3.07 6.50
C LYS A 227 8.23 -2.31 7.55
N GLU A 228 7.58 -1.35 8.22
CA GLU A 228 8.18 -0.62 9.33
C GLU A 228 7.86 -1.30 10.67
N TYR A 229 8.88 -1.82 11.37
CA TYR A 229 8.69 -2.56 12.61
C TYR A 229 8.39 -1.69 13.83
N VAL A 230 8.50 -0.35 13.70
CA VAL A 230 8.02 0.59 14.72
C VAL A 230 6.54 0.38 15.07
N HIS A 231 5.74 -0.12 14.12
CA HIS A 231 4.33 -0.43 14.32
C HIS A 231 4.09 -1.80 14.97
N ASN A 232 5.11 -2.65 15.05
CA ASN A 232 5.10 -3.91 15.79
C ASN A 232 5.67 -3.76 17.21
N VAL A 233 6.05 -2.55 17.65
CA VAL A 233 6.47 -2.29 19.03
C VAL A 233 5.26 -1.91 19.88
N ALA A 234 5.02 -2.67 20.95
CA ALA A 234 3.94 -2.42 21.91
C ALA A 234 4.13 -1.07 22.62
N ARG A 235 3.03 -0.31 22.74
CA ARG A 235 3.01 1.01 23.39
C ARG A 235 1.78 1.12 24.30
N THR A 236 2.01 1.40 25.57
CA THR A 236 0.95 1.50 26.60
C THR A 236 -0.04 2.64 26.31
N ASN A 237 0.37 3.70 25.62
CA ASN A 237 -0.47 4.84 25.26
C ASN A 237 -1.08 4.75 23.85
N VAL A 238 -0.92 3.63 23.15
CA VAL A 238 -1.52 3.40 21.84
C VAL A 238 -2.39 2.15 21.93
N PRO A 239 -3.63 2.27 22.44
CA PRO A 239 -4.54 1.14 22.47
C PRO A 239 -4.84 0.64 21.06
N GLU A 240 -5.45 -0.54 20.98
CA GLU A 240 -5.93 -1.08 19.72
C GLU A 240 -6.77 -0.04 18.97
N ARG A 241 -6.41 0.18 17.71
CA ARG A 241 -7.08 1.13 16.83
C ARG A 241 -7.97 0.33 15.87
N LEU A 242 -9.15 0.85 15.61
CA LEU A 242 -10.10 0.21 14.71
C LEU A 242 -10.58 1.24 13.69
N ASN A 243 -10.43 0.88 12.42
CA ASN A 243 -10.98 1.63 11.30
C ASN A 243 -12.33 1.04 10.92
N LEU A 244 -13.08 1.78 10.10
CA LEU A 244 -14.34 1.29 9.57
C LEU A 244 -14.12 0.51 8.28
N TRP A 245 -14.66 -0.69 8.25
CA TRP A 245 -14.68 -1.60 7.11
C TRP A 245 -16.12 -1.93 6.76
N SER A 246 -16.37 -2.13 5.48
CA SER A 246 -17.66 -2.54 4.98
C SER A 246 -17.53 -3.78 4.11
N LEU A 247 -18.51 -4.67 4.17
CA LEU A 247 -18.68 -5.74 3.20
C LEU A 247 -20.14 -5.78 2.76
N ALA A 248 -20.37 -6.03 1.47
CA ALA A 248 -21.70 -6.33 0.97
C ALA A 248 -22.01 -7.81 1.22
N ARG A 249 -23.26 -8.13 1.52
CA ARG A 249 -23.79 -9.50 1.58
C ARG A 249 -24.85 -9.65 0.52
N ALA A 250 -24.80 -10.75 -0.21
CA ALA A 250 -25.88 -11.15 -1.10
C ALA A 250 -27.16 -11.48 -0.30
N GLU A 251 -28.29 -11.70 -0.99
CA GLU A 251 -29.58 -11.98 -0.35
C GLU A 251 -29.59 -13.29 0.45
N ASP A 252 -28.86 -14.30 -0.01
CA ASP A 252 -28.59 -15.54 0.73
C ASP A 252 -27.71 -15.32 1.99
N GLY A 253 -27.20 -14.10 2.14
CA GLY A 253 -26.34 -13.65 3.22
C GLY A 253 -24.87 -14.03 3.06
N THR A 254 -24.46 -14.54 1.89
CA THR A 254 -23.07 -14.80 1.53
C THR A 254 -22.26 -13.50 1.58
N PRO A 255 -21.17 -13.43 2.37
CA PRO A 255 -20.36 -12.22 2.49
C PRO A 255 -19.47 -12.03 1.25
N GLY A 256 -19.46 -10.81 0.71
CA GLY A 256 -18.52 -10.36 -0.31
C GLY A 256 -17.18 -9.90 0.27
N GLU A 257 -16.35 -9.29 -0.58
CA GLU A 257 -15.05 -8.80 -0.16
C GLU A 257 -15.16 -7.57 0.75
N ALA A 258 -14.40 -7.59 1.85
CA ALA A 258 -14.32 -6.45 2.76
C ALA A 258 -13.46 -5.33 2.20
N SER A 259 -14.02 -4.12 2.17
CA SER A 259 -13.40 -2.88 1.71
C SER A 259 -13.29 -1.85 2.84
N LEU A 260 -12.29 -0.97 2.75
CA LEU A 260 -12.08 0.09 3.73
C LEU A 260 -13.15 1.18 3.54
N ALA A 261 -13.98 1.40 4.56
CA ALA A 261 -15.00 2.45 4.55
C ALA A 261 -14.43 3.80 5.03
N SER A 262 -13.56 3.78 6.04
CA SER A 262 -12.94 4.99 6.59
C SER A 262 -11.68 4.70 7.39
N VAL A 263 -10.68 5.58 7.26
CA VAL A 263 -9.47 5.61 8.12
C VAL A 263 -9.69 6.31 9.46
N ASN A 264 -10.91 6.77 9.75
CA ASN A 264 -11.26 7.35 11.04
C ASN A 264 -11.18 6.28 12.13
N PHE A 265 -10.51 6.61 13.23
CA PHE A 265 -10.42 5.73 14.39
C PHE A 265 -11.75 5.71 15.15
N ALA A 266 -12.45 4.58 15.10
CA ALA A 266 -13.67 4.31 15.83
C ALA A 266 -13.37 3.32 16.98
N TYR A 267 -12.76 3.81 18.07
CA TYR A 267 -12.19 2.96 19.11
C TYR A 267 -13.24 2.12 19.87
N ASP A 268 -14.23 2.80 20.47
CA ASP A 268 -15.34 2.22 21.22
C ASP A 268 -16.68 2.44 20.51
N GLY A 269 -17.76 1.89 21.06
CA GLY A 269 -19.13 2.04 20.56
C GLY A 269 -19.43 1.47 19.19
N ARG A 270 -20.70 1.56 18.81
CA ARG A 270 -21.23 0.98 17.59
C ARG A 270 -21.39 2.06 16.52
N PRO A 271 -20.96 1.84 15.28
CA PRO A 271 -21.45 2.63 14.17
C PRO A 271 -22.96 2.35 13.99
N VAL A 272 -23.65 3.26 13.32
CA VAL A 272 -25.04 3.11 12.90
C VAL A 272 -25.05 3.19 11.40
N LEU A 273 -25.91 2.39 10.76
CA LEU A 273 -26.14 2.43 9.33
C LEU A 273 -27.64 2.51 9.11
N VAL A 274 -28.10 3.59 8.51
CA VAL A 274 -29.53 3.88 8.33
C VAL A 274 -29.81 4.35 6.91
N ASP A 275 -30.96 3.97 6.37
CA ASP A 275 -31.46 4.44 5.07
C ASP A 275 -32.18 5.80 5.26
N PRO A 276 -31.66 6.90 4.71
CA PRO A 276 -32.31 8.21 4.77
C PRO A 276 -33.47 8.37 3.79
N GLY A 277 -33.72 7.40 2.88
CA GLY A 277 -34.85 7.39 1.95
C GLY A 277 -34.56 7.84 0.52
N ASP A 278 -33.31 8.15 0.21
CA ASP A 278 -32.85 8.54 -1.14
C ASP A 278 -32.13 7.38 -1.88
N GLY A 279 -32.21 6.16 -1.33
CA GLY A 279 -31.49 4.98 -1.83
C GLY A 279 -30.00 4.94 -1.43
N SER A 280 -29.45 5.98 -0.82
CA SER A 280 -28.11 5.91 -0.21
C SER A 280 -28.18 5.26 1.17
N LEU A 281 -27.03 5.01 1.79
CA LEU A 281 -26.97 4.66 3.22
C LEU A 281 -26.16 5.71 3.97
N LEU A 282 -26.65 6.11 5.14
CA LEU A 282 -25.95 7.02 6.03
C LEU A 282 -25.30 6.23 7.17
N ALA A 283 -23.98 6.23 7.20
CA ALA A 283 -23.21 5.73 8.33
C ALA A 283 -22.99 6.86 9.34
N VAL A 284 -23.30 6.63 10.61
CA VAL A 284 -23.02 7.56 11.72
C VAL A 284 -22.16 6.85 12.75
N TYR A 285 -21.09 7.48 13.21
CA TYR A 285 -20.14 6.89 14.15
C TYR A 285 -19.42 8.00 14.90
N HIS A 286 -18.89 7.70 16.07
CA HIS A 286 -18.01 8.63 16.76
C HIS A 286 -16.54 8.36 16.43
N THR A 287 -15.72 9.40 16.45
CA THR A 287 -14.27 9.29 16.22
C THR A 287 -13.53 10.39 16.97
N HIS A 288 -12.28 10.11 17.34
CA HIS A 288 -11.44 11.08 18.04
C HIS A 288 -10.75 12.02 17.06
N ARG A 289 -11.06 13.32 17.15
CA ARG A 289 -10.56 14.41 16.28
C ARG A 289 -10.05 15.57 17.15
N ARG A 290 -9.81 16.74 16.54
CA ARG A 290 -9.10 17.89 17.16
C ARG A 290 -9.65 18.33 18.53
N HIS A 291 -10.96 18.22 18.76
CA HIS A 291 -11.63 18.73 19.97
C HIS A 291 -12.10 17.65 20.94
N GLY A 292 -11.69 16.38 20.71
CA GLY A 292 -12.12 15.24 21.52
C GLY A 292 -12.90 14.22 20.68
N TRP A 293 -13.99 13.69 21.25
CA TRP A 293 -14.85 12.71 20.61
C TRP A 293 -16.06 13.40 20.00
N ASP A 294 -16.21 13.28 18.68
CA ASP A 294 -17.30 13.90 17.94
C ASP A 294 -18.10 12.85 17.18
N ILE A 295 -19.37 13.16 16.87
CA ILE A 295 -20.20 12.37 15.95
C ILE A 295 -19.95 12.80 14.51
N TRP A 296 -19.63 11.82 13.67
CA TRP A 296 -19.37 11.98 12.24
C TRP A 296 -20.32 11.12 11.43
N ALA A 297 -20.62 11.59 10.23
CA ALA A 297 -21.39 10.85 9.25
C ALA A 297 -20.63 10.67 7.95
N LYS A 298 -20.99 9.63 7.20
CA LYS A 298 -20.46 9.34 5.87
C LYS A 298 -21.54 8.66 5.05
N ARG A 299 -21.66 9.00 3.77
CA ARG A 299 -22.68 8.44 2.88
C ARG A 299 -22.10 7.35 2.00
N HIS A 300 -22.81 6.23 1.90
CA HIS A 300 -22.59 5.20 0.89
C HIS A 300 -23.55 5.46 -0.27
N THR A 301 -23.01 5.73 -1.45
CA THR A 301 -23.80 6.15 -2.63
C THR A 301 -24.52 4.97 -3.28
N VAL A 302 -25.55 5.28 -4.08
CA VAL A 302 -26.27 4.29 -4.90
C VAL A 302 -25.33 3.62 -5.93
N ALA A 303 -24.32 4.35 -6.42
CA ALA A 303 -23.34 3.83 -7.37
C ALA A 303 -22.32 2.86 -6.77
N GLY A 304 -22.32 2.66 -5.44
CA GLY A 304 -21.34 1.85 -4.73
C GLY A 304 -20.08 2.65 -4.42
N GLY A 305 -19.93 3.06 -3.16
CA GLY A 305 -18.75 3.81 -2.71
C GLY A 305 -19.06 4.79 -1.59
N TRP A 306 -18.02 5.19 -0.85
CA TRP A 306 -18.12 6.05 0.33
C TRP A 306 -17.67 7.49 0.02
N GLU A 307 -18.56 8.46 0.17
CA GLU A 307 -18.25 9.91 0.11
C GLU A 307 -17.42 10.35 1.31
N PRO A 308 -16.61 11.43 1.29
CA PRO A 308 -15.85 11.89 2.47
C PRO A 308 -16.67 12.05 3.76
N SER A 309 -16.05 11.77 4.90
CA SER A 309 -16.71 11.94 6.20
C SER A 309 -16.94 13.42 6.53
N ALA A 310 -18.08 13.75 7.13
CA ALA A 310 -18.42 15.08 7.61
C ALA A 310 -18.87 15.03 9.08
N PRO A 311 -18.59 16.08 9.89
CA PRO A 311 -19.10 16.14 11.26
C PRO A 311 -20.61 16.32 11.25
N VAL A 312 -21.30 15.64 12.17
CA VAL A 312 -22.72 15.90 12.49
C VAL A 312 -22.81 17.01 13.52
N VAL A 313 -21.92 16.93 14.53
CA VAL A 313 -21.80 17.91 15.62
C VAL A 313 -20.35 18.32 15.70
N THR A 314 -20.08 19.60 15.90
CA THR A 314 -18.73 20.12 16.15
C THR A 314 -18.81 21.09 17.31
N ARG A 315 -18.42 20.63 18.50
CA ARG A 315 -18.38 21.44 19.72
C ARG A 315 -17.33 20.89 20.69
N PRO A 316 -16.87 21.67 21.67
CA PRO A 316 -16.09 21.13 22.78
C PRO A 316 -16.92 20.12 23.58
N GLY A 317 -16.39 18.92 23.82
CA GLY A 317 -17.11 17.88 24.57
C GLY A 317 -16.68 16.46 24.22
N ILE A 318 -17.42 15.49 24.77
CA ILE A 318 -17.32 14.07 24.43
C ILE A 318 -18.69 13.61 23.96
N ASP A 319 -18.84 13.42 22.65
CA ASP A 319 -20.03 12.83 22.04
C ASP A 319 -19.72 11.41 21.54
N LYS A 320 -20.48 10.41 22.03
CA LYS A 320 -20.23 8.97 21.79
C LYS A 320 -21.51 8.17 21.59
N HIS A 321 -21.37 6.90 21.18
CA HIS A 321 -22.46 5.92 21.09
C HIS A 321 -23.69 6.44 20.34
N PRO A 322 -23.53 6.79 19.04
CA PRO A 322 -24.67 7.21 18.25
C PRO A 322 -25.67 6.06 18.11
N SER A 323 -26.94 6.42 18.05
CA SER A 323 -28.07 5.54 17.74
C SER A 323 -29.05 6.29 16.87
N ALA A 324 -29.46 5.71 15.76
CA ALA A 324 -30.34 6.38 14.81
C ALA A 324 -31.48 5.47 14.37
N ALA A 325 -32.63 6.07 14.13
CA ALA A 325 -33.82 5.41 13.64
C ALA A 325 -34.61 6.35 12.73
N ARG A 326 -35.24 5.79 11.70
CA ARG A 326 -36.13 6.52 10.81
C ARG A 326 -37.58 6.31 11.27
N ALA A 327 -38.33 7.40 11.38
CA ALA A 327 -39.76 7.40 11.69
C ALA A 327 -40.47 8.23 10.60
N GLY A 328 -41.21 7.55 9.71
CA GLY A 328 -41.71 8.17 8.48
C GLY A 328 -40.54 8.72 7.63
N ASP A 329 -40.61 10.00 7.24
CA ASP A 329 -39.54 10.68 6.48
C ASP A 329 -38.49 11.38 7.34
N ARG A 330 -38.67 11.35 8.66
CA ARG A 330 -37.75 11.99 9.61
C ARG A 330 -36.74 10.99 10.12
N LEU A 331 -35.47 11.36 10.03
CA LEU A 331 -34.39 10.61 10.67
C LEU A 331 -34.09 11.21 12.05
N TRP A 332 -34.07 10.36 13.07
CA TRP A 332 -33.67 10.72 14.43
C TRP A 332 -32.27 10.17 14.72
N LEU A 333 -31.44 10.99 15.34
CA LEU A 333 -30.12 10.60 15.82
C LEU A 333 -30.00 11.00 17.28
N PHE A 334 -29.65 10.03 18.12
CA PHE A 334 -29.37 10.18 19.54
C PHE A 334 -27.91 9.81 19.79
N TRP A 335 -27.28 10.43 20.78
CA TRP A 335 -25.94 10.07 21.22
C TRP A 335 -25.76 10.46 22.68
N GLN A 336 -24.81 9.83 23.36
CA GLN A 336 -24.44 10.28 24.70
C GLN A 336 -23.45 11.43 24.60
N SER A 337 -23.59 12.40 25.48
CA SER A 337 -22.79 13.61 25.51
C SER A 337 -22.32 13.94 26.91
N LEU A 338 -21.06 14.38 27.02
CA LEU A 338 -20.48 15.01 28.20
C LEU A 338 -19.96 16.39 27.80
N ASP A 339 -20.39 17.43 28.51
CA ASP A 339 -19.95 18.81 28.23
C ASP A 339 -18.57 19.06 28.85
N ALA A 340 -17.63 19.61 28.07
CA ALA A 340 -16.28 19.90 28.54
C ALA A 340 -16.19 21.21 29.35
N SER A 341 -17.23 22.06 29.30
CA SER A 341 -17.32 23.29 30.10
C SER A 341 -17.72 23.04 31.56
N GLU A 342 -18.18 21.83 31.87
CA GLU A 342 -18.43 21.40 33.25
C GLU A 342 -17.10 21.01 33.90
N PRO A 343 -16.70 21.63 35.03
CA PRO A 343 -15.36 21.50 35.57
C PRO A 343 -15.03 20.04 35.93
N ALA A 344 -14.00 19.48 35.30
CA ALA A 344 -13.38 18.24 35.72
C ALA A 344 -12.65 18.48 37.05
N ARG A 345 -13.03 17.75 38.10
CA ARG A 345 -12.43 17.90 39.43
C ARG A 345 -10.92 17.60 39.37
N GLY A 346 -10.13 18.61 39.73
CA GLY A 346 -8.87 18.47 40.46
C GLY A 346 -9.05 19.13 41.83
N ASP A 347 -8.48 18.50 42.85
CA ASP A 347 -8.51 18.78 44.30
C ASP A 347 -8.97 20.15 44.84
N GLU A 348 -9.70 20.04 45.97
CA GLU A 348 -9.97 21.06 47.01
C GLU A 348 -10.83 22.28 46.62
N ASP A 349 -12.13 22.24 46.93
CA ASP A 349 -12.71 22.94 48.10
C ASP A 349 -14.26 23.01 48.00
N ARG A 350 -14.89 23.18 49.16
CA ARG A 350 -16.33 23.18 49.43
C ARG A 350 -17.06 24.33 48.73
N SER A 351 -17.72 24.09 47.59
CA SER A 351 -18.95 24.81 47.20
C SER A 351 -19.61 24.21 45.95
N GLY A 352 -20.62 23.35 46.16
CA GLY A 352 -21.81 23.19 45.30
C GLY A 352 -21.73 22.95 43.77
N GLY A 353 -20.55 22.81 43.16
CA GLY A 353 -20.42 22.64 41.70
C GLY A 353 -20.95 21.28 41.22
N ALA A 354 -21.87 21.29 40.25
CA ALA A 354 -22.44 20.08 39.67
C ALA A 354 -21.36 19.22 38.98
N GLN A 355 -21.35 17.92 39.27
CA GLN A 355 -20.45 16.99 38.58
C GLN A 355 -20.83 16.86 37.10
N PRO A 356 -19.86 16.71 36.20
CA PRO A 356 -20.16 16.39 34.81
C PRO A 356 -20.84 15.03 34.73
N HIS A 357 -22.06 15.01 34.19
CA HIS A 357 -22.89 13.80 34.07
C HIS A 357 -23.22 13.55 32.61
N TRP A 358 -23.32 12.28 32.25
CA TRP A 358 -23.71 11.90 30.91
C TRP A 358 -25.15 12.27 30.64
N ARG A 359 -25.38 12.89 29.48
CA ARG A 359 -26.70 13.23 28.97
C ARG A 359 -26.91 12.54 27.62
N ILE A 360 -28.17 12.40 27.22
CA ILE A 360 -28.49 12.05 25.83
C ILE A 360 -28.78 13.34 25.08
N SER A 361 -28.07 13.55 23.98
CA SER A 361 -28.37 14.59 23.01
C SER A 361 -29.01 13.97 21.78
N PHE A 362 -29.80 14.77 21.06
CA PHE A 362 -30.44 14.33 19.82
C PHE A 362 -30.53 15.44 18.77
N ALA A 363 -30.62 15.02 17.51
CA ALA A 363 -30.90 15.86 16.36
C ALA A 363 -31.80 15.11 15.38
N THR A 364 -32.61 15.85 14.63
CA THR A 364 -33.48 15.30 13.58
C THR A 364 -33.02 15.77 12.22
N ARG A 365 -33.35 15.03 11.17
CA ARG A 365 -33.05 15.41 9.78
C ARG A 365 -34.28 15.20 8.90
N ASP A 366 -34.69 16.29 8.26
CA ASP A 366 -35.82 16.37 7.33
C ASP A 366 -35.28 16.90 5.97
N GLY A 367 -34.87 16.02 5.05
CA GLY A 367 -34.46 16.35 3.66
C GLY A 367 -33.22 17.23 3.43
N GLY A 368 -33.03 18.34 4.17
CA GLY A 368 -32.07 19.41 3.91
C GLY A 368 -30.87 19.52 4.86
N GLY A 369 -30.86 18.80 5.99
CA GLY A 369 -29.74 18.85 6.96
C GLY A 369 -30.13 18.38 8.36
N TRP A 370 -29.16 18.32 9.27
CA TRP A 370 -29.40 18.04 10.69
C TRP A 370 -29.91 19.30 11.40
N SER A 371 -30.90 19.14 12.29
CA SER A 371 -31.31 20.16 13.24
C SER A 371 -30.18 20.50 14.21
N GLN A 372 -30.31 21.63 14.90
CA GLN A 372 -29.43 21.92 16.04
C GLN A 372 -29.58 20.83 17.11
N PRO A 373 -28.48 20.34 17.71
CA PRO A 373 -28.51 19.40 18.82
C PRO A 373 -29.31 19.91 20.02
N ARG A 374 -30.10 19.02 20.63
CA ARG A 374 -30.87 19.30 21.86
C ARG A 374 -30.64 18.20 22.89
N ILE A 375 -30.76 18.53 24.17
CA ILE A 375 -30.70 17.55 25.26
C ILE A 375 -32.06 16.84 25.35
N PHE A 376 -32.05 15.51 25.50
CA PHE A 376 -33.24 14.70 25.72
C PHE A 376 -33.59 14.63 27.22
N GLY A 377 -34.82 15.05 27.53
CA GLY A 377 -35.39 15.04 28.88
C GLY A 377 -34.70 16.01 29.85
N ASP A 378 -34.87 15.78 31.16
CA ASP A 378 -34.24 16.57 32.21
C ASP A 378 -32.70 16.50 32.10
N PRO A 379 -32.00 17.64 31.91
CA PRO A 379 -30.55 17.68 31.82
C PRO A 379 -29.85 17.30 33.13
N ALA A 380 -30.50 17.37 34.29
CA ALA A 380 -29.91 17.04 35.60
C ALA A 380 -29.87 15.52 35.88
N VAL A 381 -30.57 14.71 35.08
CA VAL A 381 -30.63 13.25 35.24
C VAL A 381 -29.59 12.60 34.32
N GLU A 382 -28.74 11.76 34.91
CA GLU A 382 -27.72 11.03 34.16
C GLU A 382 -28.36 9.96 33.26
N ARG A 383 -28.12 10.07 31.95
CA ARG A 383 -28.62 9.15 30.93
C ARG A 383 -27.50 8.73 29.98
N GLN A 384 -27.40 7.43 29.74
CA GLN A 384 -26.32 6.84 28.94
C GLN A 384 -26.84 5.80 27.93
N LEU A 385 -25.99 5.44 26.97
CA LEU A 385 -26.20 4.32 26.03
C LEU A 385 -27.56 4.36 25.31
N PRO A 386 -27.87 5.41 24.54
CA PRO A 386 -29.12 5.47 23.79
C PRO A 386 -29.21 4.33 22.77
N ALA A 387 -30.38 3.71 22.67
CA ALA A 387 -30.72 2.76 21.62
C ALA A 387 -32.09 3.09 21.05
N ALA A 388 -32.14 3.42 19.77
CA ALA A 388 -33.35 3.86 19.07
C ALA A 388 -33.80 2.85 18.00
N ALA A 389 -35.12 2.70 17.86
CA ALA A 389 -35.75 1.95 16.76
C ALA A 389 -36.95 2.72 16.23
N GLY A 390 -37.13 2.72 14.92
CA GLY A 390 -38.31 3.29 14.27
C GLY A 390 -39.41 2.26 14.12
N ASP A 391 -40.64 2.72 14.21
CA ASP A 391 -41.82 2.04 13.68
C ASP A 391 -42.52 2.92 12.63
N ASP A 392 -43.64 2.47 12.08
CA ASP A 392 -44.35 3.17 11.00
C ASP A 392 -44.81 4.59 11.38
N ALA A 393 -44.95 4.87 12.68
CA ALA A 393 -45.58 6.08 13.19
C ALA A 393 -44.78 6.74 14.33
N GLY A 394 -43.49 6.43 14.49
CA GLY A 394 -42.76 6.92 15.66
C GLY A 394 -41.36 6.36 15.87
N VAL A 395 -40.72 6.85 16.92
CA VAL A 395 -39.39 6.38 17.35
C VAL A 395 -39.43 5.95 18.81
N TRP A 396 -38.93 4.75 19.05
CA TRP A 396 -38.65 4.24 20.38
C TRP A 396 -37.24 4.66 20.80
N LEU A 397 -37.10 5.07 22.06
CA LEU A 397 -35.80 5.34 22.67
C LEU A 397 -35.67 4.56 23.97
N PHE A 398 -34.57 3.82 24.07
CA PHE A 398 -34.12 3.12 25.28
C PHE A 398 -32.85 3.78 25.77
N TRP A 399 -32.68 3.86 27.09
CA TRP A 399 -31.45 4.38 27.71
C TRP A 399 -31.21 3.75 29.07
N GLN A 400 -29.99 3.92 29.57
CA GLN A 400 -29.64 3.57 30.93
C GLN A 400 -29.77 4.79 31.84
N GLU A 401 -30.44 4.59 32.98
CA GLU A 401 -30.58 5.56 34.06
C GLU A 401 -30.25 4.86 35.39
N GLY A 402 -29.05 5.14 35.93
CA GLY A 402 -28.48 4.38 37.04
C GLY A 402 -28.36 2.89 36.71
N ALA A 403 -29.05 2.04 37.49
CA ALA A 403 -29.06 0.59 37.31
C ALA A 403 -30.20 0.06 36.43
N ARG A 404 -31.06 0.95 35.90
CA ARG A 404 -32.30 0.58 35.22
C ARG A 404 -32.21 0.92 33.74
N VAL A 405 -32.87 0.11 32.92
CA VAL A 405 -33.13 0.43 31.50
C VAL A 405 -34.50 1.08 31.41
N ARG A 406 -34.54 2.33 30.95
CA ARG A 406 -35.76 3.12 30.76
C ARG A 406 -36.09 3.20 29.27
N TYR A 407 -37.36 3.38 28.95
CA TYR A 407 -37.81 3.54 27.58
C TYR A 407 -39.05 4.43 27.45
N ASN A 408 -39.20 5.03 26.28
CA ASN A 408 -40.38 5.78 25.88
C ASN A 408 -40.52 5.74 24.34
N ARG A 409 -41.70 6.10 23.85
CA ARG A 409 -42.00 6.21 22.42
C ARG A 409 -42.42 7.64 22.08
N HIS A 410 -41.87 8.18 21.01
CA HIS A 410 -42.32 9.43 20.41
C HIS A 410 -43.18 9.09 19.20
N ASP A 411 -44.40 9.63 19.11
CA ASP A 411 -45.36 9.30 18.05
C ASP A 411 -45.29 10.22 16.81
N GLY A 412 -44.34 11.14 16.82
CA GLY A 412 -44.12 12.11 15.75
C GLY A 412 -44.35 13.53 16.22
N ASP A 413 -45.22 13.70 17.21
CA ASP A 413 -45.55 14.97 17.83
C ASP A 413 -45.02 15.04 19.26
N ASP A 414 -45.29 14.02 20.09
CA ASP A 414 -44.96 14.03 21.52
C ASP A 414 -44.43 12.67 22.03
N TRP A 415 -43.81 12.71 23.21
CA TRP A 415 -43.47 11.51 23.98
C TRP A 415 -44.71 10.97 24.69
N GLN A 416 -45.04 9.71 24.46
CA GLN A 416 -46.32 9.13 24.86
C GLN A 416 -46.47 8.90 26.37
N LEU A 417 -45.35 8.72 27.09
CA LEU A 417 -45.36 8.59 28.55
C LEU A 417 -44.78 9.84 29.22
N ALA A 418 -45.53 10.45 30.14
CA ALA A 418 -45.03 11.53 30.99
C ALA A 418 -43.91 11.05 31.92
N GLU A 419 -44.06 9.85 32.49
CA GLU A 419 -42.98 9.13 33.17
C GLU A 419 -42.51 7.95 32.30
N PRO A 420 -41.23 7.92 31.89
CA PRO A 420 -40.70 6.80 31.12
C PRO A 420 -40.89 5.44 31.80
N ALA A 421 -41.19 4.41 31.02
CA ALA A 421 -41.34 3.06 31.54
C ALA A 421 -39.98 2.42 31.86
N THR A 422 -39.97 1.41 32.74
CA THR A 422 -38.77 0.61 33.07
C THR A 422 -38.89 -0.79 32.48
N VAL A 423 -37.81 -1.32 31.91
CA VAL A 423 -37.74 -2.74 31.54
C VAL A 423 -37.65 -3.60 32.83
N PRO A 424 -38.58 -4.55 33.09
CA PRO A 424 -38.63 -5.28 34.36
C PRO A 424 -37.37 -6.12 34.68
N ASP A 425 -36.95 -6.28 35.94
CA ASP A 425 -35.85 -7.21 36.35
C ASP A 425 -34.55 -7.12 35.52
N GLU A 426 -34.27 -5.94 34.99
CA GLU A 426 -33.24 -5.71 34.00
C GLU A 426 -32.04 -5.02 34.68
N GLN A 427 -30.93 -5.74 34.89
CA GLN A 427 -29.70 -5.18 35.49
C GLN A 427 -28.93 -4.28 34.49
N VAL A 428 -27.84 -3.62 34.90
CA VAL A 428 -26.95 -2.85 33.98
C VAL A 428 -26.37 -3.74 32.89
N GLY A 429 -26.45 -3.30 31.64
CA GLY A 429 -26.01 -4.03 30.46
C GLY A 429 -25.11 -3.20 29.57
N GLU A 430 -24.38 -3.88 28.72
CA GLU A 430 -23.54 -3.25 27.71
C GLU A 430 -24.19 -3.43 26.33
N ASP A 431 -23.84 -2.52 25.41
CA ASP A 431 -24.17 -2.64 24.00
C ASP A 431 -25.68 -2.85 23.68
N PRO A 432 -26.61 -2.03 24.25
CA PRO A 432 -28.03 -2.20 23.97
C PRO A 432 -28.35 -2.02 22.49
N TYR A 433 -29.31 -2.78 22.00
CA TYR A 433 -29.84 -2.67 20.66
C TYR A 433 -31.32 -3.01 20.64
N VAL A 434 -32.10 -2.20 19.94
CA VAL A 434 -33.54 -2.39 19.82
C VAL A 434 -33.93 -2.57 18.35
N LEU A 435 -34.92 -3.43 18.11
CA LEU A 435 -35.52 -3.67 16.81
C LEU A 435 -37.04 -3.72 16.96
N VAL A 436 -37.76 -3.05 16.07
CA VAL A 436 -39.20 -3.28 15.87
C VAL A 436 -39.35 -4.26 14.70
N ALA A 437 -40.02 -5.39 14.94
CA ALA A 437 -40.25 -6.42 13.93
C ALA A 437 -41.51 -7.23 14.24
N GLY A 438 -42.39 -7.40 13.23
CA GLY A 438 -43.62 -8.19 13.35
C GLY A 438 -44.60 -7.66 14.41
N GLY A 439 -44.69 -6.34 14.55
CA GLY A 439 -45.53 -5.68 15.58
C GLY A 439 -45.02 -5.85 17.02
N ARG A 440 -43.79 -6.33 17.20
CA ARG A 440 -43.15 -6.56 18.50
C ARG A 440 -41.87 -5.74 18.62
N LEU A 441 -41.50 -5.46 19.86
CA LEU A 441 -40.23 -4.80 20.16
C LEU A 441 -39.25 -5.79 20.78
N TRP A 442 -38.07 -5.88 20.18
CA TRP A 442 -36.97 -6.74 20.60
C TRP A 442 -35.87 -5.90 21.21
N LEU A 443 -35.53 -6.17 22.46
CA LEU A 443 -34.39 -5.56 23.15
C LEU A 443 -33.29 -6.61 23.28
N PHE A 444 -32.15 -6.38 22.64
CA PHE A 444 -30.93 -7.18 22.77
C PHE A 444 -29.88 -6.39 23.56
N ARG A 445 -29.05 -7.11 24.30
CA ARG A 445 -27.98 -6.52 25.11
C ARG A 445 -26.91 -7.54 25.46
N THR A 446 -25.73 -7.05 25.79
CA THR A 446 -24.66 -7.85 26.38
C THR A 446 -24.73 -7.78 27.90
N ARG A 447 -24.58 -8.92 28.58
CA ARG A 447 -24.49 -8.98 30.05
C ARG A 447 -23.37 -9.90 30.50
N HIS A 448 -22.89 -9.65 31.72
CA HIS A 448 -22.03 -10.60 32.42
C HIS A 448 -22.83 -11.81 32.85
N GLU A 449 -22.28 -13.01 32.69
CA GLU A 449 -22.90 -14.20 33.27
C GLU A 449 -22.61 -14.26 34.77
N SER A 450 -23.66 -14.40 35.56
CA SER A 450 -23.57 -14.44 37.03
C SER A 450 -23.29 -15.83 37.59
N ALA A 451 -23.39 -16.88 36.76
CA ALA A 451 -23.27 -18.27 37.17
C ALA A 451 -22.08 -18.95 36.48
N GLY A 452 -20.99 -19.13 37.21
CA GLY A 452 -19.91 -20.03 36.85
C GLY A 452 -18.71 -19.94 37.81
N PRO A 453 -17.58 -20.58 37.46
CA PRO A 453 -16.43 -20.70 38.35
C PRO A 453 -15.88 -19.32 38.78
N PRO A 454 -15.29 -19.22 40.00
CA PRO A 454 -14.62 -17.99 40.43
C PRO A 454 -13.61 -17.48 39.40
N GLY A 455 -13.73 -16.21 39.02
CA GLY A 455 -12.87 -15.57 38.01
C GLY A 455 -13.40 -15.62 36.56
N GLN A 456 -14.56 -16.23 36.32
CA GLN A 456 -15.21 -16.18 35.01
C GLN A 456 -15.62 -14.74 34.65
N THR A 457 -15.29 -14.31 33.42
CA THR A 457 -15.63 -12.97 32.90
C THR A 457 -16.54 -13.01 31.66
N ARG A 458 -17.18 -14.17 31.44
CA ARG A 458 -17.96 -14.50 30.26
C ARG A 458 -19.08 -13.47 30.03
N ARG A 459 -19.17 -13.04 28.76
CA ARG A 459 -20.22 -12.15 28.29
C ARG A 459 -21.15 -12.90 27.35
N THR A 460 -22.45 -12.71 27.52
CA THR A 460 -23.49 -13.32 26.69
C THR A 460 -24.48 -12.27 26.21
N ILE A 461 -25.15 -12.58 25.10
CA ILE A 461 -26.22 -11.75 24.58
C ILE A 461 -27.54 -12.25 25.18
N ALA A 462 -28.20 -11.37 25.91
CA ALA A 462 -29.55 -11.56 26.41
C ALA A 462 -30.53 -10.74 25.58
N TYR A 463 -31.77 -11.21 25.50
CA TYR A 463 -32.84 -10.49 24.84
C TYR A 463 -34.20 -10.68 25.49
N ARG A 464 -35.09 -9.72 25.24
CA ARG A 464 -36.49 -9.75 25.60
C ARG A 464 -37.35 -9.25 24.47
N VAL A 465 -38.61 -9.69 24.48
CA VAL A 465 -39.61 -9.32 23.48
C VAL A 465 -40.82 -8.75 24.18
N LYS A 466 -41.16 -7.51 23.85
CA LYS A 466 -42.43 -6.88 24.19
C LYS A 466 -43.47 -7.29 23.14
N GLN A 467 -44.62 -7.81 23.56
CA GLN A 467 -45.58 -8.44 22.65
C GLN A 467 -46.37 -7.44 21.78
N GLY A 468 -46.50 -6.19 22.22
CA GLY A 468 -47.11 -5.09 21.47
C GLY A 468 -46.30 -3.79 21.51
N LEU A 469 -46.80 -2.79 20.79
CA LEU A 469 -46.20 -1.46 20.66
C LEU A 469 -46.85 -0.39 21.55
N ASP A 470 -47.75 -0.77 22.46
CA ASP A 470 -48.22 0.15 23.50
C ASP A 470 -47.12 0.34 24.56
N PRO A 471 -46.53 1.54 24.72
CA PRO A 471 -45.46 1.77 25.68
C PRO A 471 -45.90 1.57 27.15
N ALA A 472 -47.20 1.67 27.47
CA ALA A 472 -47.71 1.50 28.83
C ALA A 472 -47.96 0.04 29.21
N ALA A 473 -48.11 -0.86 28.23
CA ALA A 473 -48.39 -2.27 28.50
C ALA A 473 -47.23 -3.00 29.21
N ALA A 474 -47.55 -3.84 30.19
CA ALA A 474 -46.59 -4.66 30.95
C ALA A 474 -46.46 -6.08 30.36
N ASP A 475 -46.11 -6.19 29.09
CA ASP A 475 -46.18 -7.41 28.27
C ASP A 475 -44.79 -7.89 27.79
N TRP A 476 -43.76 -7.72 28.62
CA TRP A 476 -42.41 -8.17 28.35
C TRP A 476 -42.25 -9.68 28.60
N SER A 477 -41.61 -10.39 27.68
CA SER A 477 -41.21 -11.80 27.86
C SER A 477 -40.23 -11.97 29.04
N PRO A 478 -40.02 -13.20 29.55
CA PRO A 478 -38.85 -13.50 30.37
C PRO A 478 -37.54 -13.19 29.64
N VAL A 479 -36.46 -13.02 30.40
CA VAL A 479 -35.10 -12.86 29.84
C VAL A 479 -34.67 -14.16 29.18
N ARG A 480 -34.29 -14.09 27.90
CA ARG A 480 -33.74 -15.19 27.13
C ARG A 480 -32.28 -14.90 26.77
N THR A 481 -31.51 -15.93 26.45
CA THR A 481 -30.12 -15.80 26.00
C THR A 481 -29.93 -16.44 24.64
N VAL A 482 -29.03 -15.88 23.84
CA VAL A 482 -28.58 -16.54 22.60
C VAL A 482 -27.88 -17.84 23.00
N PRO A 483 -28.18 -18.98 22.33
CA PRO A 483 -27.53 -20.25 22.63
C PRO A 483 -26.00 -20.14 22.52
N LYS A 484 -25.32 -20.72 23.49
CA LYS A 484 -23.87 -20.63 23.64
C LYS A 484 -23.33 -22.02 23.99
N SER A 485 -22.21 -22.41 23.39
CA SER A 485 -21.59 -23.71 23.69
C SER A 485 -21.14 -23.77 25.15
N GLU A 486 -21.36 -24.91 25.81
CA GLU A 486 -21.10 -25.08 27.25
C GLU A 486 -19.60 -25.01 27.61
N ASP A 487 -18.71 -25.40 26.68
CA ASP A 487 -17.29 -25.64 26.97
C ASP A 487 -16.36 -24.41 26.85
N GLY A 488 -16.88 -23.20 26.62
CA GLY A 488 -16.06 -22.06 26.23
C GLY A 488 -16.17 -20.80 27.12
N ASP A 489 -15.03 -20.33 27.63
CA ASP A 489 -14.89 -18.98 28.21
C ASP A 489 -14.62 -17.95 27.09
N TYR A 490 -15.67 -17.52 26.40
CA TYR A 490 -15.61 -16.50 25.35
C TYR A 490 -16.69 -15.44 25.50
N HIS A 491 -16.54 -14.31 24.82
CA HIS A 491 -17.47 -13.19 24.90
C HIS A 491 -18.31 -13.09 23.64
N ASP A 492 -19.63 -12.93 23.80
CA ASP A 492 -20.54 -12.49 22.73
C ASP A 492 -20.97 -11.06 23.01
N ARG A 493 -20.73 -10.16 22.06
CA ARG A 493 -20.88 -8.70 22.23
C ARG A 493 -21.41 -8.01 20.99
N TYR A 494 -21.88 -6.78 21.18
CA TYR A 494 -22.34 -5.88 20.10
C TYR A 494 -23.48 -6.47 19.24
N PRO A 495 -24.62 -6.84 19.85
CA PRO A 495 -25.74 -7.48 19.14
C PRO A 495 -26.45 -6.52 18.19
N TYR A 496 -26.51 -6.80 16.89
CA TYR A 496 -27.30 -6.05 15.92
C TYR A 496 -28.33 -6.98 15.28
N ALA A 497 -29.60 -6.62 15.30
CA ALA A 497 -30.67 -7.43 14.76
C ALA A 497 -31.41 -6.73 13.61
N ARG A 498 -31.91 -7.52 12.67
CA ARG A 498 -32.81 -7.05 11.61
C ARG A 498 -33.94 -8.04 11.37
N ALA A 499 -35.08 -7.53 10.92
CA ALA A 499 -36.17 -8.37 10.47
C ALA A 499 -35.77 -9.13 9.19
N VAL A 500 -36.14 -10.40 9.11
CA VAL A 500 -36.00 -11.25 7.92
C VAL A 500 -37.28 -12.05 7.71
N SER A 501 -37.44 -12.66 6.53
CA SER A 501 -38.57 -13.56 6.29
C SER A 501 -38.58 -14.69 7.31
N GLY A 502 -39.68 -14.84 8.05
CA GLY A 502 -39.85 -15.89 9.06
C GLY A 502 -39.18 -15.65 10.41
N GLY A 503 -38.56 -14.48 10.67
CA GLY A 503 -38.01 -14.20 12.00
C GLY A 503 -37.09 -12.98 12.11
N VAL A 504 -36.12 -13.09 13.01
CA VAL A 504 -35.13 -12.03 13.29
C VAL A 504 -33.72 -12.60 13.10
N GLU A 505 -32.93 -11.98 12.21
CA GLU A 505 -31.50 -12.28 12.08
C GLU A 505 -30.73 -11.41 13.08
N LEU A 506 -30.03 -12.04 14.02
CA LEU A 506 -29.09 -11.40 14.93
C LEU A 506 -27.67 -11.60 14.42
N LEU A 507 -26.91 -10.52 14.41
CA LEU A 507 -25.49 -10.47 14.13
C LEU A 507 -24.73 -9.99 15.37
N TRP A 508 -23.59 -10.57 15.67
CA TRP A 508 -22.78 -10.16 16.81
C TRP A 508 -21.30 -10.49 16.65
N SER A 509 -20.47 -9.98 17.55
CA SER A 509 -19.05 -10.33 17.63
C SER A 509 -18.85 -11.39 18.70
N THR A 510 -18.20 -12.50 18.35
CA THR A 510 -17.85 -13.60 19.26
C THR A 510 -16.34 -13.80 19.35
N THR A 511 -15.82 -14.16 20.51
CA THR A 511 -14.41 -14.55 20.70
C THR A 511 -14.20 -16.06 20.81
N ALA A 512 -15.19 -16.88 20.42
CA ALA A 512 -15.12 -18.33 20.52
C ALA A 512 -13.88 -18.94 19.82
N GLY A 513 -13.46 -18.36 18.68
CA GLY A 513 -12.24 -18.75 17.95
C GLY A 513 -10.94 -18.07 18.44
N GLY A 514 -10.94 -17.52 19.65
CA GLY A 514 -9.81 -16.78 20.25
C GLY A 514 -9.71 -15.30 19.87
N GLY A 515 -10.43 -14.86 18.83
CA GLY A 515 -10.45 -13.47 18.38
C GLY A 515 -11.84 -12.96 18.01
N PRO A 516 -12.11 -11.63 18.13
CA PRO A 516 -13.40 -11.06 17.75
C PRO A 516 -13.74 -11.34 16.27
N THR A 517 -14.74 -12.19 16.06
CA THR A 517 -15.25 -12.61 14.76
C THR A 517 -16.72 -12.25 14.66
N LEU A 518 -17.17 -11.76 13.50
CA LEU A 518 -18.58 -11.45 13.27
C LEU A 518 -19.32 -12.69 12.83
N VAL A 519 -20.42 -13.00 13.52
CA VAL A 519 -21.29 -14.14 13.22
C VAL A 519 -22.75 -13.68 13.13
N ALA A 520 -23.59 -14.50 12.50
CA ALA A 520 -25.02 -14.27 12.38
C ALA A 520 -25.82 -15.55 12.64
N ALA A 521 -27.01 -15.43 13.23
CA ALA A 521 -27.97 -16.51 13.40
C ALA A 521 -29.40 -15.95 13.34
N THR A 522 -30.36 -16.78 12.97
CA THR A 522 -31.77 -16.40 12.90
C THR A 522 -32.54 -17.06 14.04
N VAL A 523 -33.43 -16.30 14.68
CA VAL A 523 -34.39 -16.83 15.66
C VAL A 523 -35.79 -16.87 15.07
N ASP A 524 -36.44 -18.02 15.20
CA ASP A 524 -37.88 -18.15 14.96
C ASP A 524 -38.63 -17.59 16.18
N PRO A 525 -39.41 -16.51 16.01
CA PRO A 525 -40.10 -15.85 17.11
C PRO A 525 -41.25 -16.66 17.70
N ALA A 526 -41.77 -17.67 16.98
CA ALA A 526 -42.85 -18.53 17.44
C ALA A 526 -42.34 -19.66 18.34
N THR A 527 -41.28 -20.36 17.89
CA THR A 527 -40.70 -21.50 18.63
C THR A 527 -39.55 -21.13 19.55
N ASN A 528 -38.98 -19.93 19.40
CA ASN A 528 -37.76 -19.48 20.06
C ASN A 528 -36.53 -20.36 19.74
N THR A 529 -36.53 -20.98 18.56
CA THR A 529 -35.44 -21.82 18.08
C THR A 529 -34.42 -21.00 17.28
N TRP A 530 -33.14 -21.24 17.51
CA TRP A 530 -32.05 -20.54 16.83
C TRP A 530 -31.42 -21.42 15.75
N SER A 531 -31.10 -20.81 14.60
CA SER A 531 -30.22 -21.44 13.61
C SER A 531 -28.78 -21.52 14.14
N PRO A 532 -27.94 -22.44 13.61
CA PRO A 532 -26.51 -22.42 13.88
C PRO A 532 -25.89 -21.07 13.49
N PRO A 533 -24.96 -20.52 14.30
CA PRO A 533 -24.22 -19.32 13.93
C PRO A 533 -23.35 -19.53 12.69
N ARG A 534 -23.41 -18.60 11.74
CA ARG A 534 -22.56 -18.54 10.53
C ARG A 534 -21.59 -17.38 10.59
N THR A 535 -20.36 -17.57 10.12
CA THR A 535 -19.36 -16.49 10.05
C THR A 535 -19.73 -15.48 8.96
N VAL A 536 -19.74 -14.20 9.33
CA VAL A 536 -19.95 -13.07 8.41
C VAL A 536 -18.62 -12.41 8.05
N ALA A 537 -17.76 -12.17 9.05
CA ALA A 537 -16.43 -11.61 8.84
C ALA A 537 -15.47 -12.13 9.91
N GLY A 538 -14.42 -12.84 9.48
CA GLY A 538 -13.42 -13.43 10.37
C GLY A 538 -12.00 -13.04 10.00
N GLY A 539 -11.07 -13.95 10.29
CA GLY A 539 -9.66 -13.80 9.98
C GLY A 539 -8.80 -13.48 11.21
N PRO A 540 -7.56 -13.03 10.97
CA PRO A 540 -6.63 -12.70 12.03
C PRO A 540 -6.93 -11.35 12.70
N TYR A 541 -7.96 -10.62 12.25
CA TYR A 541 -8.26 -9.25 12.67
C TYR A 541 -9.40 -9.17 13.70
N ALA A 542 -9.38 -8.14 14.56
CA ALA A 542 -10.41 -7.93 15.57
C ALA A 542 -11.63 -7.24 14.96
N ASN A 543 -12.63 -8.01 14.55
CA ASN A 543 -13.85 -7.50 13.95
C ASN A 543 -14.96 -7.34 15.00
N ARG A 544 -15.45 -6.12 15.22
CA ARG A 544 -16.46 -5.81 16.27
C ARG A 544 -17.26 -4.53 16.03
N GLY A 545 -18.35 -4.37 16.78
CA GLY A 545 -19.24 -3.20 16.73
C GLY A 545 -19.77 -2.96 15.32
N LEU A 546 -20.81 -3.70 14.96
CA LEU A 546 -21.33 -3.74 13.59
C LEU A 546 -22.67 -3.03 13.45
N ALA A 547 -23.00 -2.63 12.23
CA ALA A 547 -24.30 -2.14 11.78
C ALA A 547 -24.65 -2.73 10.42
N VAL A 548 -25.93 -2.97 10.17
CA VAL A 548 -26.40 -3.60 8.93
C VAL A 548 -27.62 -2.87 8.38
N SER A 549 -27.59 -2.53 7.10
CA SER A 549 -28.76 -2.00 6.39
C SER A 549 -28.93 -2.71 5.05
N GLY A 550 -30.17 -2.75 4.55
CA GLY A 550 -30.47 -3.28 3.21
C GLY A 550 -29.85 -2.42 2.11
N LEU A 551 -29.56 -3.02 0.96
CA LEU A 551 -29.13 -2.30 -0.24
C LEU A 551 -30.31 -2.16 -1.23
N PRO A 552 -30.40 -1.06 -2.01
CA PRO A 552 -31.52 -0.82 -2.94
C PRO A 552 -31.71 -1.87 -4.05
N GLY A 553 -30.70 -2.72 -4.30
CA GLY A 553 -30.73 -3.78 -5.33
C GLY A 553 -30.76 -5.20 -4.76
N GLY A 554 -31.13 -5.36 -3.48
CA GLY A 554 -31.07 -6.64 -2.79
C GLY A 554 -29.79 -6.83 -1.97
N GLY A 555 -29.87 -7.71 -0.97
CA GLY A 555 -28.78 -7.98 -0.04
C GLY A 555 -28.65 -6.95 1.09
N SER A 556 -27.46 -6.82 1.66
CA SER A 556 -27.20 -5.88 2.76
C SER A 556 -25.76 -5.40 2.82
N LEU A 557 -25.56 -4.22 3.38
CA LEU A 557 -24.24 -3.70 3.70
C LEU A 557 -23.99 -3.88 5.20
N VAL A 558 -22.89 -4.55 5.54
CA VAL A 558 -22.39 -4.67 6.91
C VAL A 558 -21.26 -3.68 7.09
N LEU A 559 -21.43 -2.74 8.00
CA LEU A 559 -20.39 -1.82 8.47
C LEU A 559 -19.87 -2.31 9.82
N TYR A 560 -18.57 -2.40 9.99
CA TYR A 560 -17.97 -2.89 11.23
C TYR A 560 -16.59 -2.26 11.46
N ARG A 561 -16.05 -2.46 12.66
CA ARG A 561 -14.75 -1.93 13.05
C ARG A 561 -13.72 -3.05 13.01
N SER A 562 -12.54 -2.77 12.45
CA SER A 562 -11.45 -3.75 12.35
C SER A 562 -10.08 -3.10 12.51
N ASN A 563 -9.14 -3.84 13.10
CA ASN A 563 -7.72 -3.47 13.19
C ASN A 563 -6.92 -3.91 11.95
N ARG A 564 -7.60 -4.34 10.88
CA ARG A 564 -6.99 -4.75 9.61
C ARG A 564 -6.10 -3.64 9.04
N SER A 565 -4.89 -4.02 8.66
CA SER A 565 -3.91 -3.15 8.02
C SER A 565 -4.39 -2.61 6.68
N VAL A 566 -3.94 -1.41 6.33
CA VAL A 566 -4.28 -0.76 5.06
C VAL A 566 -3.13 -0.96 4.08
N ALA A 567 -3.41 -1.52 2.91
CA ALA A 567 -2.41 -1.69 1.86
C ALA A 567 -2.29 -0.42 1.00
N HIS A 568 -1.07 0.02 0.76
CA HIS A 568 -0.71 1.09 -0.17
C HIS A 568 0.31 0.55 -1.18
N GLY A 569 -0.19 -0.03 -2.27
CA GLY A 569 0.68 -0.72 -3.24
C GLY A 569 1.44 -1.87 -2.58
N VAL A 570 2.77 -1.79 -2.56
CA VAL A 570 3.67 -2.80 -1.97
C VAL A 570 3.97 -2.59 -0.47
N THR A 571 3.37 -1.57 0.14
CA THR A 571 3.56 -1.23 1.56
C THR A 571 2.31 -1.55 2.37
N LEU A 572 2.49 -2.17 3.53
CA LEU A 572 1.43 -2.44 4.49
C LEU A 572 1.50 -1.44 5.64
N ASP A 573 0.44 -0.66 5.81
CA ASP A 573 0.32 0.32 6.89
C ASP A 573 -0.36 -0.29 8.12
N ASN A 574 0.47 -0.59 9.12
CA ASN A 574 0.04 -1.16 10.40
C ASN A 574 -0.27 -0.08 11.46
N ARG A 575 -0.20 1.23 11.15
CA ARG A 575 -0.52 2.31 12.10
C ARG A 575 -1.96 2.20 12.64
N TYR A 576 -2.81 1.53 11.89
CA TYR A 576 -4.23 1.35 12.18
C TYR A 576 -4.54 0.18 13.10
N ALA A 577 -3.57 -0.67 13.45
CA ALA A 577 -3.80 -1.77 14.38
C ALA A 577 -3.69 -1.36 15.86
N GLY A 578 -2.78 -0.43 16.18
CA GLY A 578 -2.46 -0.08 17.57
C GLY A 578 -1.83 -1.25 18.35
N THR A 579 -1.79 -1.17 19.68
CA THR A 579 -1.33 -2.28 20.52
C THR A 579 -2.47 -3.25 20.75
N ALA A 580 -2.35 -4.47 20.20
CA ALA A 580 -3.39 -5.49 20.29
C ALA A 580 -3.05 -6.54 21.35
N THR A 581 -4.04 -6.96 22.14
CA THR A 581 -3.89 -8.07 23.10
C THR A 581 -3.63 -9.39 22.37
N VAL A 582 -2.79 -10.23 22.96
CA VAL A 582 -2.51 -11.59 22.48
C VAL A 582 -3.43 -12.57 23.23
N ASP A 583 -4.21 -13.36 22.49
CA ASP A 583 -4.95 -14.51 23.00
C ASP A 583 -4.35 -15.78 22.36
N ALA A 584 -3.89 -16.72 23.19
CA ALA A 584 -3.24 -17.94 22.73
C ALA A 584 -4.17 -18.86 21.91
N ARG A 585 -5.49 -18.70 22.04
CA ARG A 585 -6.50 -19.45 21.27
C ARG A 585 -6.65 -18.92 19.84
N TRP A 586 -6.18 -17.71 19.56
CA TRP A 586 -6.35 -17.06 18.26
C TRP A 586 -5.31 -17.52 17.25
N THR A 587 -5.40 -18.78 16.84
CA THR A 587 -4.42 -19.45 15.97
C THR A 587 -4.17 -18.71 14.65
N GLN A 588 -5.20 -18.13 14.02
CA GLN A 588 -5.07 -17.38 12.77
C GLN A 588 -4.19 -16.12 12.93
N LYS A 589 -4.34 -15.39 14.04
CA LYS A 589 -3.50 -14.22 14.34
C LYS A 589 -2.07 -14.64 14.69
N LEU A 590 -1.92 -15.71 15.48
CA LEU A 590 -0.61 -16.24 15.84
C LEU A 590 0.18 -16.77 14.63
N ALA A 591 -0.50 -17.34 13.64
CA ALA A 591 0.11 -17.83 12.41
C ALA A 591 0.77 -16.71 11.57
N LEU A 592 0.34 -15.46 11.73
CA LEU A 592 0.98 -14.32 11.07
C LEU A 592 2.31 -13.92 11.72
N ARG A 593 2.67 -14.48 12.88
CA ARG A 593 3.88 -14.06 13.61
C ARG A 593 5.11 -14.15 12.71
N GLY A 594 5.76 -13.01 12.51
CA GLY A 594 6.98 -12.92 11.72
C GLY A 594 6.81 -12.90 10.20
N THR A 595 5.58 -12.94 9.68
CA THR A 595 5.28 -12.73 8.27
C THR A 595 5.18 -11.24 7.93
N PHE A 596 4.99 -10.93 6.65
CA PHE A 596 4.74 -9.56 6.20
C PHE A 596 3.44 -8.99 6.79
N GLU A 597 2.42 -9.82 6.89
CA GLU A 597 1.08 -9.50 7.38
C GLU A 597 0.99 -9.39 8.92
N ASP A 598 2.09 -9.67 9.65
CA ASP A 598 2.12 -9.58 11.10
C ASP A 598 1.84 -8.15 11.60
N PHE A 599 0.63 -7.88 12.06
CA PHE A 599 0.27 -6.58 12.63
C PHE A 599 0.39 -6.57 14.17
N GLN A 600 0.83 -7.68 14.77
CA GLN A 600 0.91 -7.81 16.22
C GLN A 600 2.02 -6.95 16.81
N THR A 601 1.80 -6.52 18.04
CA THR A 601 2.78 -5.73 18.78
C THR A 601 3.49 -6.57 19.83
N TYR A 602 4.80 -6.43 19.93
CA TYR A 602 5.65 -7.13 20.88
C TYR A 602 6.47 -6.15 21.72
N LEU A 603 7.05 -6.65 22.81
CA LEU A 603 8.03 -5.89 23.57
C LEU A 603 9.22 -5.54 22.68
N HIS A 604 9.75 -4.33 22.87
CA HIS A 604 10.89 -3.85 22.13
C HIS A 604 12.09 -4.78 22.34
N ASP A 605 12.58 -5.41 21.27
CA ASP A 605 13.69 -6.35 21.39
C ASP A 605 15.02 -5.58 21.41
N ALA A 606 15.50 -5.30 22.61
CA ALA A 606 16.74 -4.58 22.86
C ALA A 606 17.94 -5.49 23.15
N ARG A 607 17.88 -6.82 22.87
CA ARG A 607 18.90 -7.80 23.31
C ARG A 607 20.33 -7.25 23.22
N ALA A 608 21.02 -7.28 24.37
CA ALA A 608 22.34 -6.74 24.59
C ALA A 608 23.37 -7.32 23.58
N GLY A 609 23.72 -6.52 22.57
CA GLY A 609 25.01 -6.63 21.86
C GLY A 609 25.02 -7.28 20.48
N ARG A 610 24.00 -8.02 20.03
CA ARG A 610 23.96 -8.57 18.65
C ARG A 610 22.61 -8.34 17.99
N ARG A 611 22.55 -7.32 17.13
CA ARG A 611 21.40 -6.99 16.29
C ARG A 611 21.43 -7.84 15.00
N GLY A 612 20.52 -8.82 14.88
CA GLY A 612 20.35 -9.71 13.71
C GLY A 612 18.88 -9.97 13.34
N THR A 613 18.58 -10.79 12.33
CA THR A 613 17.20 -11.00 11.84
C THR A 613 16.20 -11.41 12.94
N ALA A 614 16.67 -12.12 13.97
CA ALA A 614 15.86 -12.56 15.11
C ALA A 614 15.34 -11.41 16.01
N ASN A 615 16.03 -10.27 16.08
CA ASN A 615 15.62 -9.10 16.90
C ASN A 615 15.21 -7.90 16.04
N ARG A 616 14.33 -8.17 15.07
CA ARG A 616 13.80 -7.18 14.14
C ARG A 616 12.70 -6.27 14.71
N ILE A 617 12.15 -6.58 15.90
CA ILE A 617 11.09 -5.78 16.53
C ILE A 617 11.70 -4.61 17.31
N ALA A 618 12.02 -3.53 16.59
CA ALA A 618 12.58 -2.31 17.16
C ALA A 618 12.08 -1.07 16.41
N ARG A 619 12.15 0.10 17.05
CA ARG A 619 11.64 1.37 16.50
C ARG A 619 12.42 1.87 15.28
N ASP A 620 13.67 1.45 15.17
CA ASP A 620 14.60 1.86 14.14
C ASP A 620 14.71 0.84 13.00
N THR A 621 13.89 -0.21 12.99
CA THR A 621 14.05 -1.33 12.05
C THR A 621 12.99 -1.33 10.95
N VAL A 622 13.45 -1.51 9.71
CA VAL A 622 12.63 -1.73 8.51
C VAL A 622 12.92 -3.13 7.96
N GLY A 623 11.86 -3.90 7.73
CA GLY A 623 11.92 -5.21 7.08
C GLY A 623 11.72 -5.09 5.57
N VAL A 624 12.60 -5.74 4.81
CA VAL A 624 12.48 -5.90 3.36
C VAL A 624 12.27 -7.38 3.07
N PHE A 625 11.06 -7.73 2.66
CA PHE A 625 10.67 -9.07 2.24
C PHE A 625 10.97 -9.19 0.75
N LEU A 626 11.95 -10.02 0.41
CA LEU A 626 12.45 -10.24 -0.94
C LEU A 626 11.80 -11.50 -1.52
N GLU A 627 11.49 -11.49 -2.81
CA GLU A 627 11.02 -12.68 -3.54
C GLU A 627 12.05 -13.03 -4.63
N PRO A 628 13.07 -13.86 -4.32
CA PRO A 628 14.11 -14.19 -5.27
C PRO A 628 13.55 -14.85 -6.53
N ALA A 629 14.00 -14.38 -7.70
CA ALA A 629 13.67 -15.00 -8.99
C ALA A 629 14.51 -16.26 -9.30
N VAL A 630 15.50 -16.54 -8.45
CA VAL A 630 16.46 -17.65 -8.57
C VAL A 630 16.35 -18.53 -7.32
N THR A 631 16.68 -19.81 -7.47
CA THR A 631 16.62 -20.79 -6.37
C THR A 631 18.00 -21.14 -5.80
N ASP A 632 19.09 -20.74 -6.46
CA ASP A 632 20.46 -21.00 -6.00
C ASP A 632 20.77 -20.21 -4.71
N PRO A 633 21.03 -20.88 -3.57
CA PRO A 633 21.31 -20.21 -2.30
C PRO A 633 22.55 -19.32 -2.31
N ASP A 634 23.58 -19.65 -3.12
CA ASP A 634 24.80 -18.87 -3.16
C ASP A 634 24.63 -17.59 -3.98
N GLU A 635 23.89 -17.65 -5.09
CA GLU A 635 23.47 -16.47 -5.85
C GLU A 635 22.58 -15.55 -4.99
N ILE A 636 21.65 -16.13 -4.22
CA ILE A 636 20.80 -15.37 -3.30
C ILE A 636 21.65 -14.65 -2.25
N ARG A 637 22.59 -15.37 -1.62
CA ARG A 637 23.48 -14.80 -0.59
C ARG A 637 24.35 -13.67 -1.15
N ALA A 638 24.87 -13.84 -2.37
CA ALA A 638 25.67 -12.82 -3.04
C ALA A 638 24.84 -11.56 -3.34
N ALA A 639 23.61 -11.71 -3.85
CA ALA A 639 22.70 -10.60 -4.10
C ALA A 639 22.31 -9.87 -2.81
N MET A 640 22.02 -10.61 -1.73
CA MET A 640 21.73 -10.02 -0.42
C MET A 640 22.94 -9.26 0.16
N ALA A 641 24.16 -9.77 -0.02
CA ALA A 641 25.37 -9.08 0.42
C ALA A 641 25.59 -7.76 -0.34
N ARG A 642 25.40 -7.75 -1.67
CA ARG A 642 25.43 -6.53 -2.47
C ARG A 642 24.38 -5.52 -2.02
N LEU A 643 23.15 -5.98 -1.78
CA LEU A 643 22.07 -5.14 -1.30
C LEU A 643 22.40 -4.55 0.08
N ALA A 644 22.86 -5.36 1.03
CA ALA A 644 23.24 -4.90 2.36
C ALA A 644 24.35 -3.84 2.34
N GLY A 645 25.28 -3.92 1.38
CA GLY A 645 26.32 -2.89 1.20
C GLY A 645 25.83 -1.58 0.56
N ALA A 646 24.71 -1.60 -0.17
CA ALA A 646 24.16 -0.44 -0.86
C ALA A 646 23.11 0.33 -0.03
N LEU A 647 22.35 -0.36 0.82
CA LEU A 647 21.25 0.24 1.59
C LEU A 647 21.63 1.39 2.53
N PRO A 648 22.79 1.39 3.23
CA PRO A 648 23.19 2.48 4.12
C PRO A 648 23.25 3.86 3.45
N ASP A 649 23.52 3.91 2.15
CA ASP A 649 23.63 5.17 1.40
C ASP A 649 22.26 5.83 1.12
N PHE A 650 21.16 5.09 1.31
CA PHE A 650 19.80 5.54 0.97
C PHE A 650 18.84 5.62 2.16
N LEU A 651 19.32 5.32 3.36
CA LEU A 651 18.52 5.27 4.57
C LEU A 651 19.04 6.24 5.63
N PRO A 652 18.17 6.67 6.57
CA PRO A 652 18.63 7.47 7.70
C PRO A 652 19.67 6.69 8.51
N ALA A 653 20.71 7.34 9.01
CA ALA A 653 21.79 6.69 9.76
C ALA A 653 21.31 5.92 11.00
N THR A 654 20.17 6.32 11.57
CA THR A 654 19.54 5.64 12.69
C THR A 654 18.77 4.38 12.28
N THR A 655 18.46 4.21 11.00
CA THR A 655 17.60 3.14 10.49
C THR A 655 18.39 1.89 10.16
N ARG A 656 17.86 0.76 10.60
CA ARG A 656 18.40 -0.58 10.38
C ARG A 656 17.50 -1.34 9.41
N THR A 657 18.10 -2.01 8.43
CA THR A 657 17.38 -2.92 7.53
C THR A 657 17.55 -4.38 7.93
N VAL A 658 16.46 -5.13 7.82
CA VAL A 658 16.46 -6.59 7.94
C VAL A 658 15.94 -7.17 6.64
N LEU A 659 16.80 -7.89 5.92
CA LEU A 659 16.44 -8.59 4.69
C LEU A 659 15.83 -9.95 5.04
N ILE A 660 14.67 -10.26 4.47
CA ILE A 660 13.90 -11.46 4.77
C ILE A 660 13.58 -12.14 3.43
N THR A 661 13.96 -13.39 3.27
CA THR A 661 13.55 -14.26 2.16
C THR A 661 12.49 -15.26 2.66
N PRO A 662 11.66 -15.83 1.77
CA PRO A 662 10.64 -16.82 2.13
C PRO A 662 11.21 -18.06 2.80
#